data_AF-A0A9D6NS76-F1
#
_entry.id   AF-A0A9D6NS76-F1
#
_cell.length_a   1.000
_cell.length_b   1.000
_cell.length_c   1.000
_cell.angle_alpha   90.00
_cell.angle_beta   90.00
_cell.angle_gamma   90.00
#
_symmetry.space_group_name_H-M   'P 1'
#
loop_
_entity.id
_entity.type
_entity.pdbx_description
1 polymer ?
#
loop_
_entity_poly.entity_id
_entity_poly.type
_entity_poly.pdbx_seq_one_letter_code
_entity_poly.pdbx_strand_id
1 'polypeptide(L)'
;DGRFWVATNRTLCEFLSSRNERGHSFRAYPKSQGLGAYEIVSLAEDQYGNLWMGTNSAGAMKLARSGFVTFGEEDGFTEISAIFEKTNGELCVVGGVPGNLTGSVAEGVRIDATDPASILYWRRLGRFDGQKFTWLRPNAPKRIKSFFGWGWNQTALQDHTGEWWIMTYGELYRFPKTNRFEDLKTIRPKAVYTTQDGLASPDLFRIFEDSSGDIWISSISSIESGLAQWERVTETWHDLSRTDGLPSFKEHAATAFREDRAGHLWIGFSWGGLARYRDGKFTYFTADDGVPPGWIYDLYVDHAGRLWIASTLGGLARVDDPSADRPTSITYTTADGLSSNKATCLTEDRYGCIYVGTSRGLDRLDPATGRVKHFTSADGLVPGEIVVLFCDRKGDIWIGNPSGLSRLTPHLDPPQSPPPILINGLRIAGIQQTVSALGESTVALPDLAADKNQLQIDFVGLSFALGESLRYQYKLEGADREWSPPTDQRMVNYANLAPGRYRFLVRAINSDGVATPTPAMISFTILPPLWQRWWFLMGVAAFVAGAAYLAYRYRVAQLTKLERVRTRIATDLHDDIGSSLSQIAILSEVARQEDELSPRVAEPLDQIATVSRELVDAMSDIVWAINPHRDSLPDLTRRVRRFASDMFTARNIAFHFRAPEGEADVKLDADVRRQVFMIFKESINNIVRHSGCTQAEIELEFKKGRLQLRLSDNGCGFDAAGPSYGHGLMSMRERARSLGGELEVDSQPGRGTVVTLQVPITRRRDLPE
;
A
#
# COMPACT_ATOMS: atom_id res chain seq x y z
N ASP A 1 -33.94 -14.92 -29.51
CA ASP A 1 -34.08 -14.61 -30.97
C ASP A 1 -35.48 -14.92 -31.53
N GLY A 2 -36.47 -15.13 -30.65
CA GLY A 2 -37.84 -15.51 -31.07
C GLY A 2 -37.96 -16.94 -31.59
N ARG A 3 -36.88 -17.75 -31.55
CA ARG A 3 -36.91 -19.15 -31.98
C ARG A 3 -37.37 -20.05 -30.84
N PHE A 4 -38.04 -21.13 -31.22
CA PHE A 4 -38.55 -22.11 -30.27
C PHE A 4 -37.58 -23.30 -30.16
N TRP A 5 -37.05 -23.49 -28.95
CA TRP A 5 -36.06 -24.53 -28.64
C TRP A 5 -36.69 -25.62 -27.79
N VAL A 6 -36.34 -26.88 -28.08
CA VAL A 6 -36.86 -28.07 -27.39
C VAL A 6 -35.69 -28.93 -26.93
N ALA A 7 -35.62 -29.14 -25.62
CA ALA A 7 -34.74 -30.14 -25.02
C ALA A 7 -35.38 -31.52 -25.15
N THR A 8 -34.57 -32.50 -25.56
CA THR A 8 -35.00 -33.90 -25.62
C THR A 8 -34.01 -34.78 -24.88
N ASN A 9 -34.37 -36.04 -24.64
CA ASN A 9 -33.45 -37.04 -24.08
C ASN A 9 -32.37 -37.51 -25.08
N ARG A 10 -32.31 -36.96 -26.29
CA ARG A 10 -31.32 -37.34 -27.30
C ARG A 10 -30.49 -36.18 -27.83
N THR A 11 -31.02 -34.96 -27.83
CA THR A 11 -30.44 -33.81 -28.54
C THR A 11 -31.19 -32.51 -28.21
N LEU A 12 -30.58 -31.39 -28.55
CA LEU A 12 -31.26 -30.10 -28.64
C LEU A 12 -31.93 -29.98 -30.02
N CYS A 13 -33.19 -29.56 -30.05
CA CYS A 13 -33.91 -29.30 -31.29
C CYS A 13 -34.32 -27.83 -31.38
N GLU A 14 -34.11 -27.24 -32.55
CA GLU A 14 -34.63 -25.92 -32.92
C GLU A 14 -35.82 -26.11 -33.86
N PHE A 15 -36.94 -25.46 -33.58
CA PHE A 15 -38.07 -25.40 -34.49
C PHE A 15 -37.83 -24.36 -35.59
N LEU A 16 -38.01 -24.78 -36.83
CA LEU A 16 -37.87 -23.96 -38.02
C LEU A 16 -39.25 -23.52 -38.51
N SER A 17 -39.47 -22.22 -38.68
CA SER A 17 -40.72 -21.65 -39.21
C SER A 17 -41.00 -22.10 -40.65
N SER A 18 -39.96 -22.46 -41.41
CA SER A 18 -40.02 -23.08 -42.73
C SER A 18 -39.35 -24.45 -42.69
N ARG A 19 -39.90 -25.45 -43.39
CA ARG A 19 -39.29 -26.77 -43.51
C ARG A 19 -37.85 -26.66 -44.02
N ASN A 20 -36.93 -27.42 -43.44
CA ASN A 20 -35.54 -27.49 -43.93
C ASN A 20 -35.46 -28.17 -45.32
N GLU A 21 -34.26 -28.22 -45.90
CA GLU A 21 -33.99 -28.85 -47.21
C GLU A 21 -34.43 -30.33 -47.28
N ARG A 22 -34.62 -30.99 -46.12
CA ARG A 22 -35.11 -32.38 -46.01
C ARG A 22 -36.60 -32.48 -45.66
N GLY A 23 -37.33 -31.37 -45.64
CA GLY A 23 -38.76 -31.32 -45.36
C GLY A 23 -39.14 -31.39 -43.87
N HIS A 24 -38.19 -31.33 -42.93
CA HIS A 24 -38.46 -31.38 -41.48
C HIS A 24 -38.67 -29.97 -40.90
N SER A 25 -39.55 -29.85 -39.91
CA SER A 25 -39.80 -28.62 -39.15
C SER A 25 -38.86 -28.42 -37.97
N PHE A 26 -37.93 -29.35 -37.74
CA PHE A 26 -36.96 -29.29 -36.65
C PHE A 26 -35.54 -29.52 -37.18
N ARG A 27 -34.58 -28.77 -36.62
CA ARG A 27 -33.14 -28.99 -36.75
C ARG A 27 -32.62 -29.56 -35.44
N ALA A 28 -32.04 -30.75 -35.49
CA ALA A 28 -31.42 -31.40 -34.33
C ALA A 28 -29.92 -31.12 -34.29
N TYR A 29 -29.38 -30.88 -33.10
CA TYR A 29 -27.96 -30.62 -32.85
C TYR A 29 -27.34 -31.84 -32.14
N PRO A 30 -26.61 -32.71 -32.86
CA PRO A 30 -26.02 -33.92 -32.28
C PRO A 30 -24.77 -33.62 -31.45
N LYS A 31 -24.28 -34.64 -30.72
CA LYS A 31 -23.02 -34.56 -29.96
C LYS A 31 -21.82 -34.16 -30.81
N SER A 32 -21.77 -34.60 -32.07
CA SER A 32 -20.73 -34.22 -33.04
C SER A 32 -20.74 -32.73 -33.41
N GLN A 33 -21.77 -31.98 -33.02
CA GLN A 33 -21.82 -30.51 -33.17
C GLN A 33 -21.56 -29.80 -31.83
N GLY A 34 -20.83 -30.46 -30.92
CA GLY A 34 -20.36 -29.84 -29.67
C GLY A 34 -21.27 -30.02 -28.45
N LEU A 35 -22.34 -30.82 -28.53
CA LEU A 35 -23.10 -31.16 -27.32
C LEU A 35 -22.27 -32.06 -26.38
N GLY A 36 -22.23 -31.73 -25.09
CA GLY A 36 -21.48 -32.47 -24.07
C GLY A 36 -22.20 -33.75 -23.65
N ALA A 37 -23.53 -33.75 -23.67
CA ALA A 37 -24.38 -34.89 -23.35
C ALA A 37 -25.63 -34.95 -24.25
N TYR A 38 -26.19 -36.14 -24.41
CA TYR A 38 -27.42 -36.35 -25.21
C TYR A 38 -28.69 -35.94 -24.46
N GLU A 39 -28.70 -36.09 -23.13
CA GLU A 39 -29.88 -35.87 -22.30
C GLU A 39 -29.91 -34.45 -21.75
N ILE A 40 -30.77 -33.62 -22.33
CA ILE A 40 -31.02 -32.26 -21.86
C ILE A 40 -32.31 -32.28 -21.04
N VAL A 41 -32.23 -31.89 -19.78
CA VAL A 41 -33.35 -31.93 -18.84
C VAL A 41 -33.97 -30.56 -18.58
N SER A 42 -33.21 -29.49 -18.80
CA SER A 42 -33.70 -28.12 -18.59
C SER A 42 -33.12 -27.16 -19.60
N LEU A 43 -33.89 -26.12 -19.92
CA LEU A 43 -33.49 -24.99 -20.73
C LEU A 43 -33.80 -23.70 -19.97
N ALA A 44 -32.89 -22.73 -20.04
CA ALA A 44 -33.11 -21.38 -19.53
C ALA A 44 -32.40 -20.37 -20.44
N GLU A 45 -33.01 -19.22 -20.71
CA GLU A 45 -32.37 -18.11 -21.42
C GLU A 45 -31.81 -17.12 -20.39
N ASP A 46 -30.58 -16.63 -20.60
CA ASP A 46 -30.00 -15.57 -19.76
C ASP A 46 -30.33 -14.16 -20.28
N GLN A 47 -29.97 -13.13 -19.51
CA GLN A 47 -30.22 -11.72 -19.89
C GLN A 47 -29.52 -11.28 -21.18
N TYR A 48 -28.50 -12.01 -21.63
CA TYR A 48 -27.78 -11.75 -22.88
C TYR A 48 -28.39 -12.53 -24.06
N GLY A 49 -29.43 -13.32 -23.81
CA GLY A 49 -30.10 -14.17 -24.79
C GLY A 49 -29.37 -15.46 -25.10
N ASN A 50 -28.37 -15.85 -24.28
CA ASN A 50 -27.74 -17.17 -24.41
C ASN A 50 -28.66 -18.24 -23.83
N LEU A 51 -28.64 -19.42 -24.45
CA LEU A 51 -29.42 -20.57 -24.01
C LEU A 51 -28.57 -21.48 -23.13
N TRP A 52 -28.95 -21.63 -21.88
CA TRP A 52 -28.38 -22.56 -20.93
C TRP A 52 -29.15 -23.88 -20.92
N MET A 53 -28.40 -24.98 -20.93
CA MET A 53 -28.90 -26.34 -20.97
C MET A 53 -28.39 -27.10 -19.74
N GLY A 54 -29.30 -27.60 -18.92
CA GLY A 54 -28.96 -28.57 -17.88
C GLY A 54 -28.94 -29.98 -18.45
N THR A 55 -27.88 -30.72 -18.18
CA THR A 55 -27.72 -32.10 -18.63
C THR A 55 -27.58 -33.04 -17.43
N ASN A 56 -27.96 -34.31 -17.59
CA ASN A 56 -27.88 -35.30 -16.51
C ASN A 56 -26.43 -35.69 -16.14
N SER A 57 -25.51 -35.65 -17.11
CA SER A 57 -24.17 -36.21 -16.96
C SER A 57 -23.02 -35.22 -17.19
N ALA A 58 -23.26 -34.13 -17.91
CA ALA A 58 -22.23 -33.14 -18.26
C ALA A 58 -22.42 -31.78 -17.54
N GLY A 59 -23.34 -31.69 -16.58
CA GLY A 59 -23.63 -30.45 -15.86
C GLY A 59 -24.38 -29.43 -16.73
N ALA A 60 -23.98 -28.16 -16.65
CA ALA A 60 -24.58 -27.07 -17.41
C ALA A 60 -23.77 -26.73 -18.66
N MET A 61 -24.47 -26.48 -19.76
CA MET A 61 -23.89 -26.09 -21.04
C MET A 61 -24.49 -24.77 -21.51
N LYS A 62 -23.68 -23.92 -22.13
CA LYS A 62 -24.12 -22.63 -22.70
C LYS A 62 -24.04 -22.69 -24.22
N LEU A 63 -25.16 -22.42 -24.88
CA LEU A 63 -25.22 -22.09 -26.31
C LEU A 63 -25.27 -20.57 -26.42
N ALA A 64 -24.16 -19.97 -26.84
CA ALA A 64 -24.08 -18.53 -27.04
C ALA A 64 -24.98 -18.09 -28.20
N ARG A 65 -25.70 -16.98 -28.03
CA ARG A 65 -26.58 -16.42 -29.08
C ARG A 65 -25.81 -16.00 -30.33
N SER A 66 -24.63 -15.46 -30.08
CA SER A 66 -23.68 -14.95 -31.06
C SER A 66 -22.29 -15.31 -30.56
N GLY A 67 -21.40 -15.69 -31.47
CA GLY A 67 -20.10 -16.22 -31.08
C GLY A 67 -19.33 -16.80 -32.25
N PHE A 68 -18.29 -17.56 -31.90
CA PHE A 68 -17.43 -18.22 -32.85
C PHE A 68 -18.07 -19.53 -33.33
N VAL A 69 -17.95 -19.78 -34.63
CA VAL A 69 -18.18 -21.08 -35.25
C VAL A 69 -16.80 -21.65 -35.60
N THR A 70 -16.45 -22.80 -35.04
CA THR A 70 -15.14 -23.42 -35.22
C THR A 70 -15.18 -24.57 -36.22
N PHE A 71 -14.10 -24.74 -36.96
CA PHE A 71 -13.87 -25.82 -37.91
C PHE A 71 -12.49 -26.45 -37.63
N GLY A 72 -12.34 -27.76 -37.82
CA GLY A 72 -11.10 -28.48 -37.50
C GLY A 72 -10.98 -29.84 -38.18
N GLU A 73 -10.41 -30.83 -37.48
CA GLU A 73 -10.10 -32.15 -38.07
C GLU A 73 -11.33 -32.88 -38.63
N GLU A 74 -12.48 -32.72 -37.97
CA GLU A 74 -13.76 -33.29 -38.42
C GLU A 74 -14.23 -32.68 -39.76
N ASP A 75 -13.78 -31.47 -40.09
CA ASP A 75 -14.03 -30.78 -41.35
C ASP A 75 -12.97 -31.07 -42.43
N GLY A 76 -12.00 -31.94 -42.11
CA GLY A 76 -11.03 -32.50 -43.06
C GLY A 76 -9.71 -31.74 -43.18
N PHE A 77 -9.31 -30.94 -42.19
CA PHE A 77 -8.02 -30.24 -42.17
C PHE A 77 -7.50 -30.06 -40.73
N THR A 78 -6.20 -29.78 -40.58
CA THR A 78 -5.55 -29.63 -39.26
C THR A 78 -5.05 -28.23 -38.97
N GLU A 79 -4.54 -27.52 -39.99
CA GLU A 79 -4.04 -26.16 -39.86
C GLU A 79 -4.57 -25.27 -40.98
N ILE A 80 -4.73 -23.98 -40.70
CA ILE A 80 -4.93 -22.95 -41.73
C ILE A 80 -3.76 -21.96 -41.66
N SER A 81 -3.10 -21.77 -42.80
CA SER A 81 -1.92 -20.90 -42.94
C SER A 81 -2.22 -19.61 -43.69
N ALA A 82 -3.22 -19.59 -44.60
CA ALA A 82 -3.64 -18.38 -45.30
C ALA A 82 -5.13 -18.43 -45.64
N ILE A 83 -5.75 -17.25 -45.71
CA ILE A 83 -7.16 -17.06 -46.05
C ILE A 83 -7.23 -15.86 -47.00
N PHE A 84 -8.00 -15.99 -48.07
CA PHE A 84 -8.26 -14.92 -49.02
C PHE A 84 -9.58 -15.18 -49.75
N GLU A 85 -10.08 -14.18 -50.47
CA GLU A 85 -11.33 -14.27 -51.21
C GLU A 85 -11.07 -14.13 -52.71
N LYS A 86 -11.78 -14.92 -53.51
CA LYS A 86 -11.74 -14.81 -54.96
C LYS A 86 -12.44 -13.54 -55.44
N THR A 87 -12.20 -13.17 -56.70
CA THR A 87 -12.87 -12.03 -57.34
C THR A 87 -14.40 -12.14 -57.32
N ASN A 88 -14.95 -13.36 -57.28
CA ASN A 88 -16.39 -13.64 -57.20
C ASN A 88 -16.96 -13.73 -55.78
N GLY A 89 -16.15 -13.52 -54.73
CA GLY A 89 -16.60 -13.52 -53.34
C GLY A 89 -16.61 -14.90 -52.64
N GLU A 90 -16.00 -15.92 -53.24
CA GLU A 90 -15.85 -17.22 -52.59
C GLU A 90 -14.56 -17.27 -51.76
N LEU A 91 -14.66 -17.80 -50.54
CA LEU A 91 -13.54 -17.93 -49.62
C LEU A 91 -12.61 -19.08 -50.03
N CYS A 92 -11.33 -18.77 -50.13
CA CYS A 92 -10.24 -19.71 -50.35
C CYS A 92 -9.31 -19.74 -49.15
N VAL A 93 -8.80 -20.93 -48.85
CA VAL A 93 -7.91 -21.17 -47.71
C VAL A 93 -6.72 -22.00 -48.15
N VAL A 94 -5.57 -21.82 -47.50
CA VAL A 94 -4.42 -22.71 -47.62
C VAL A 94 -4.21 -23.37 -46.29
N GLY A 95 -4.28 -24.70 -46.25
CA GLY A 95 -4.27 -25.45 -45.00
C GLY A 95 -3.63 -26.83 -45.11
N GLY A 96 -3.24 -27.37 -43.96
CA GLY A 96 -2.71 -28.72 -43.84
C GLY A 96 -3.84 -29.74 -43.86
N VAL A 97 -3.76 -30.67 -44.80
CA VAL A 97 -4.77 -31.70 -45.00
C VAL A 97 -4.10 -33.07 -44.84
N PRO A 98 -4.70 -34.00 -44.08
CA PRO A 98 -4.22 -35.39 -44.01
C PRO A 98 -4.16 -35.98 -45.43
N GLY A 99 -3.00 -36.49 -45.84
CA GLY A 99 -2.82 -36.95 -47.21
C GLY A 99 -1.49 -37.62 -47.47
N ASN A 100 -1.28 -37.95 -48.74
CA ASN A 100 0.04 -38.22 -49.27
C ASN A 100 0.41 -37.19 -50.36
N LEU A 101 1.59 -37.35 -50.96
CA LEU A 101 2.08 -36.52 -52.07
C LEU A 101 1.08 -36.36 -53.23
N THR A 102 0.26 -37.38 -53.46
CA THR A 102 -0.61 -37.49 -54.66
C THR A 102 -2.06 -37.11 -54.42
N GLY A 103 -2.56 -37.12 -53.19
CA GLY A 103 -3.96 -36.81 -52.88
C GLY A 103 -4.25 -36.82 -51.37
N SER A 104 -5.34 -36.17 -50.96
CA SER A 104 -5.76 -36.09 -49.55
C SER A 104 -6.79 -37.17 -49.19
N VAL A 105 -6.96 -37.45 -47.89
CA VAL A 105 -8.08 -38.26 -47.40
C VAL A 105 -9.42 -37.70 -47.86
N ALA A 106 -9.54 -36.37 -47.87
CA ALA A 106 -10.72 -35.67 -48.40
C ALA A 106 -10.99 -35.92 -49.90
N GLU A 107 -9.99 -36.39 -50.65
CA GLU A 107 -10.11 -36.80 -52.06
C GLU A 107 -10.28 -38.32 -52.22
N GLY A 108 -10.45 -39.06 -51.13
CA GLY A 108 -10.63 -40.51 -51.12
C GLY A 108 -9.32 -41.31 -51.08
N VAL A 109 -8.18 -40.68 -50.83
CA VAL A 109 -6.91 -41.38 -50.64
C VAL A 109 -6.89 -42.11 -49.30
N ARG A 110 -6.63 -43.42 -49.33
CA ARG A 110 -6.46 -44.22 -48.12
C ARG A 110 -5.05 -43.99 -47.56
N ILE A 111 -4.99 -43.67 -46.27
CA ILE A 111 -3.75 -43.59 -45.49
C ILE A 111 -3.78 -44.72 -44.47
N ASP A 112 -2.64 -45.34 -44.20
CA ASP A 112 -2.51 -46.33 -43.16
C ASP A 112 -2.39 -45.62 -41.79
N ALA A 113 -3.49 -45.56 -41.04
CA ALA A 113 -3.51 -44.92 -39.72
C ALA A 113 -2.57 -45.59 -38.68
N THR A 114 -2.02 -46.77 -38.98
CA THR A 114 -1.09 -47.51 -38.09
C THR A 114 0.38 -47.21 -38.34
N ASP A 115 0.71 -46.53 -39.45
CA ASP A 115 2.06 -46.05 -39.74
C ASP A 115 2.14 -44.52 -39.52
N PRO A 116 2.72 -44.05 -38.40
CA PRO A 116 2.89 -42.63 -38.13
C PRO A 116 3.72 -41.89 -39.20
N ALA A 117 4.55 -42.61 -39.97
CA ALA A 117 5.31 -42.03 -41.08
C ALA A 117 4.44 -41.81 -42.34
N SER A 118 3.24 -42.40 -42.40
CA SER A 118 2.30 -42.28 -43.52
C SER A 118 1.28 -41.15 -43.34
N ILE A 119 1.02 -40.70 -42.10
CA ILE A 119 0.18 -39.53 -41.80
C ILE A 119 1.03 -38.27 -41.98
N LEU A 120 1.17 -37.84 -43.24
CA LEU A 120 1.80 -36.57 -43.59
C LEU A 120 0.71 -35.53 -43.83
N TYR A 121 0.84 -34.38 -43.17
CA TYR A 121 0.00 -33.22 -43.45
C TYR A 121 0.61 -32.46 -44.62
N TRP A 122 -0.17 -32.35 -45.70
CA TRP A 122 0.26 -31.64 -46.90
C TRP A 122 -0.53 -30.35 -47.04
N ARG A 123 0.17 -29.23 -47.27
CA ARG A 123 -0.47 -27.94 -47.55
C ARG A 123 -1.18 -27.99 -48.89
N ARG A 124 -2.48 -27.66 -48.87
CA ARG A 124 -3.38 -27.70 -50.02
C ARG A 124 -4.20 -26.42 -50.12
N LEU A 125 -4.68 -26.17 -51.33
CA LEU A 125 -5.62 -25.09 -51.59
C LEU A 125 -7.05 -25.61 -51.38
N GLY A 126 -7.79 -24.92 -50.52
CA GLY A 126 -9.16 -25.22 -50.15
C GLY A 126 -10.13 -24.12 -50.62
N ARG A 127 -11.37 -24.51 -50.89
CA ARG A 127 -12.51 -23.62 -51.11
C ARG A 127 -13.61 -23.93 -50.12
N PHE A 128 -14.18 -22.91 -49.50
CA PHE A 128 -15.37 -23.04 -48.66
C PHE A 128 -16.63 -22.64 -49.44
N ASP A 129 -17.60 -23.54 -49.56
CA ASP A 129 -18.85 -23.30 -50.29
C ASP A 129 -20.00 -22.78 -49.41
N GLY A 130 -19.73 -22.49 -48.14
CA GLY A 130 -20.73 -22.11 -47.14
C GLY A 130 -21.13 -23.26 -46.21
N GLN A 131 -20.85 -24.52 -46.59
CA GLN A 131 -21.14 -25.70 -45.78
C GLN A 131 -19.91 -26.57 -45.54
N LYS A 132 -19.05 -26.75 -46.53
CA LYS A 132 -17.89 -27.65 -46.46
C LYS A 132 -16.66 -27.09 -47.17
N PHE A 133 -15.51 -27.62 -46.78
CA PHE A 133 -14.24 -27.38 -47.46
C PHE A 133 -14.00 -28.40 -48.57
N THR A 134 -13.62 -27.93 -49.75
CA THR A 134 -13.15 -28.75 -50.86
C THR A 134 -11.67 -28.49 -51.08
N TRP A 135 -10.86 -29.55 -50.96
CA TRP A 135 -9.40 -29.46 -51.03
C TRP A 135 -8.85 -29.97 -52.35
N LEU A 136 -7.82 -29.30 -52.87
CA LEU A 136 -7.11 -29.75 -54.07
C LEU A 136 -5.61 -29.44 -54.03
N ARG A 137 -4.87 -30.18 -54.85
CA ARG A 137 -3.50 -29.87 -55.25
C ARG A 137 -3.53 -29.31 -56.67
N PRO A 138 -3.02 -28.10 -56.93
CA PRO A 138 -2.87 -27.58 -58.28
C PRO A 138 -1.98 -28.47 -59.15
N ASN A 139 -2.15 -28.44 -60.46
CA ASN A 139 -1.36 -29.22 -61.40
C ASN A 139 0.08 -28.68 -61.49
N ALA A 140 0.99 -29.23 -60.67
CA ALA A 140 2.42 -29.00 -60.81
C ALA A 140 3.22 -30.32 -60.82
N PRO A 141 4.46 -30.29 -61.33
CA PRO A 141 5.33 -31.45 -61.40
C PRO A 141 5.39 -32.26 -60.09
N LYS A 142 5.37 -33.60 -60.19
CA LYS A 142 5.38 -34.51 -59.03
C LYS A 142 6.63 -34.38 -58.14
N ARG A 143 7.71 -33.75 -58.64
CA ARG A 143 8.92 -33.45 -57.85
C ARG A 143 8.66 -32.44 -56.73
N ILE A 144 7.64 -31.58 -56.90
CA ILE A 144 7.27 -30.59 -55.88
C ILE A 144 6.55 -31.33 -54.78
N LYS A 145 7.23 -31.51 -53.66
CA LYS A 145 6.65 -32.22 -52.52
C LYS A 145 5.57 -31.35 -51.87
N SER A 146 5.88 -30.10 -51.54
CA SER A 146 4.92 -29.17 -50.93
C SER A 146 4.71 -27.92 -51.78
N PHE A 147 3.45 -27.58 -52.03
CA PHE A 147 3.08 -26.21 -52.36
C PHE A 147 3.08 -25.40 -51.06
N PHE A 148 3.36 -24.10 -51.17
CA PHE A 148 3.41 -23.17 -50.04
C PHE A 148 4.62 -23.41 -49.11
N GLY A 149 5.49 -22.39 -49.03
CA GLY A 149 6.66 -22.37 -48.14
C GLY A 149 6.27 -22.38 -46.66
N TRP A 150 7.21 -22.10 -45.75
CA TRP A 150 6.93 -21.95 -44.31
C TRP A 150 6.21 -20.63 -43.97
N GLY A 151 6.00 -19.76 -44.95
CA GLY A 151 5.21 -18.54 -44.80
C GLY A 151 3.77 -18.80 -44.33
N TRP A 152 3.19 -17.77 -43.75
CA TRP A 152 1.80 -17.67 -43.31
C TRP A 152 1.19 -16.44 -43.95
N ASN A 153 -0.13 -16.41 -44.17
CA ASN A 153 -0.96 -15.36 -44.78
C ASN A 153 -0.42 -14.85 -46.15
N GLN A 154 -1.28 -14.56 -47.12
CA GLN A 154 -0.82 -14.13 -48.47
C GLN A 154 0.24 -15.07 -49.09
N THR A 155 0.02 -16.40 -49.01
CA THR A 155 0.92 -17.41 -49.62
C THR A 155 0.47 -17.86 -51.02
N ALA A 156 -0.77 -17.50 -51.36
CA ALA A 156 -1.41 -17.66 -52.65
C ALA A 156 -2.38 -16.49 -52.81
N LEU A 157 -2.61 -16.07 -54.04
CA LEU A 157 -3.69 -15.12 -54.34
C LEU A 157 -4.31 -15.40 -55.71
N GLN A 158 -5.54 -14.95 -55.88
CA GLN A 158 -6.12 -14.74 -57.20
C GLN A 158 -6.02 -13.23 -57.47
N ASP A 159 -5.36 -12.88 -58.57
CA ASP A 159 -5.15 -11.49 -58.93
C ASP A 159 -6.46 -10.84 -59.44
N HIS A 160 -6.47 -9.52 -59.61
CA HIS A 160 -7.66 -8.79 -60.06
C HIS A 160 -8.16 -9.24 -61.45
N THR A 161 -7.29 -9.83 -62.29
CA THR A 161 -7.65 -10.38 -63.60
C THR A 161 -8.29 -11.77 -63.49
N GLY A 162 -8.13 -12.43 -62.35
CA GLY A 162 -8.62 -13.77 -62.05
C GLY A 162 -7.58 -14.88 -62.26
N GLU A 163 -6.33 -14.53 -62.62
CA GLU A 163 -5.21 -15.46 -62.69
C GLU A 163 -4.75 -15.85 -61.28
N TRP A 164 -4.19 -17.05 -61.14
CA TRP A 164 -3.79 -17.59 -59.84
C TRP A 164 -2.28 -17.55 -59.69
N TRP A 165 -1.83 -17.03 -58.56
CA TRP A 165 -0.42 -16.98 -58.20
C TRP A 165 -0.20 -17.83 -56.96
N ILE A 166 0.62 -18.87 -57.11
CA ILE A 166 0.79 -19.94 -56.12
C ILE A 166 2.28 -20.11 -55.85
N MET A 167 2.71 -19.77 -54.63
CA MET A 167 4.10 -19.95 -54.21
C MET A 167 4.37 -21.39 -53.80
N THR A 168 5.56 -21.91 -54.13
CA THR A 168 6.07 -23.22 -53.70
C THR A 168 7.44 -23.07 -53.07
N TYR A 169 8.00 -24.15 -52.50
CA TYR A 169 9.41 -24.16 -52.13
C TYR A 169 10.27 -24.12 -53.40
N GLY A 170 10.77 -22.92 -53.75
CA GLY A 170 11.71 -22.70 -54.84
C GLY A 170 11.16 -22.06 -56.10
N GLU A 171 9.84 -22.14 -56.34
CA GLU A 171 9.25 -21.72 -57.62
C GLU A 171 7.89 -21.03 -57.42
N LEU A 172 7.61 -20.01 -58.23
CA LEU A 172 6.30 -19.36 -58.29
C LEU A 172 5.53 -19.83 -59.52
N TYR A 173 4.30 -20.29 -59.32
CA TYR A 173 3.43 -20.75 -60.40
C TYR A 173 2.33 -19.73 -60.68
N ARG A 174 2.21 -19.32 -61.95
CA ARG A 174 1.11 -18.48 -62.45
C ARG A 174 0.18 -19.35 -63.29
N PHE A 175 -1.04 -19.58 -62.84
CA PHE A 175 -2.07 -20.31 -63.58
C PHE A 175 -3.07 -19.33 -64.22
N PRO A 176 -3.61 -19.66 -65.41
CA PRO A 176 -4.64 -18.83 -66.02
C PRO A 176 -5.92 -18.80 -65.18
N LYS A 177 -6.78 -17.84 -65.48
CA LYS A 177 -8.13 -17.77 -64.89
C LYS A 177 -8.90 -19.06 -65.12
N THR A 178 -9.50 -19.56 -64.03
CA THR A 178 -10.34 -20.78 -64.05
C THR A 178 -11.80 -20.43 -63.81
N ASN A 179 -12.70 -21.13 -64.50
CA ASN A 179 -14.14 -20.99 -64.27
C ASN A 179 -14.58 -21.79 -63.05
N ARG A 180 -14.05 -23.02 -62.91
CA ARG A 180 -14.27 -23.86 -61.74
C ARG A 180 -12.99 -23.97 -60.93
N PHE A 181 -13.14 -24.01 -59.61
CA PHE A 181 -12.02 -24.19 -58.70
C PHE A 181 -11.27 -25.51 -58.98
N GLU A 182 -11.99 -26.57 -59.32
CA GLU A 182 -11.41 -27.89 -59.58
C GLU A 182 -10.52 -27.94 -60.84
N ASP A 183 -10.68 -26.99 -61.77
CA ASP A 183 -9.90 -26.95 -63.02
C ASP A 183 -8.39 -26.76 -62.74
N LEU A 184 -8.03 -26.18 -61.57
CA LEU A 184 -6.65 -26.05 -61.12
C LEU A 184 -5.92 -27.40 -60.99
N LYS A 185 -6.65 -28.52 -60.83
CA LYS A 185 -6.04 -29.86 -60.77
C LYS A 185 -5.50 -30.35 -62.11
N THR A 186 -5.98 -29.81 -63.22
CA THR A 186 -5.69 -30.33 -64.57
C THR A 186 -5.06 -29.29 -65.49
N ILE A 187 -5.38 -28.01 -65.31
CA ILE A 187 -4.86 -26.93 -66.14
C ILE A 187 -3.36 -26.75 -65.92
N ARG A 188 -2.60 -26.51 -66.98
CA ARG A 188 -1.15 -26.27 -66.85
C ARG A 188 -0.89 -24.81 -66.43
N PRO A 189 0.18 -24.54 -65.66
CA PRO A 189 0.59 -23.17 -65.38
C PRO A 189 0.96 -22.44 -66.68
N LYS A 190 0.60 -21.15 -66.75
CA LYS A 190 0.95 -20.22 -67.83
C LYS A 190 2.45 -19.88 -67.78
N ALA A 191 2.98 -19.70 -66.58
CA ALA A 191 4.39 -19.44 -66.33
C ALA A 191 4.84 -20.07 -65.00
N VAL A 192 6.13 -20.39 -64.92
CA VAL A 192 6.82 -20.81 -63.71
C VAL A 192 8.04 -19.91 -63.59
N TYR A 193 8.15 -19.19 -62.47
CA TYR A 193 9.23 -18.26 -62.22
C TYR A 193 10.17 -18.78 -61.14
N THR A 194 11.46 -18.57 -61.37
CA THR A 194 12.58 -19.00 -60.52
C THR A 194 13.55 -17.83 -60.31
N THR A 195 14.65 -18.06 -59.58
CA THR A 195 15.71 -17.05 -59.46
C THR A 195 16.39 -16.72 -60.80
N GLN A 196 16.28 -17.60 -61.81
CA GLN A 196 16.78 -17.31 -63.16
C GLN A 196 15.92 -16.29 -63.90
N ASP A 197 14.65 -16.15 -63.49
CA ASP A 197 13.68 -15.26 -64.12
C ASP A 197 13.62 -13.88 -63.45
N GLY A 198 14.41 -13.66 -62.38
CA GLY A 198 14.49 -12.40 -61.64
C GLY A 198 13.91 -12.42 -60.23
N LEU A 199 13.50 -13.58 -59.70
CA LEU A 199 13.17 -13.71 -58.28
C LEU A 199 14.44 -13.58 -57.42
N ALA A 200 14.35 -12.84 -56.31
CA ALA A 200 15.52 -12.56 -55.46
C ALA A 200 16.09 -13.82 -54.77
N SER A 201 15.23 -14.75 -54.35
CA SER A 201 15.63 -16.02 -53.71
C SER A 201 14.56 -17.10 -53.88
N PRO A 202 14.92 -18.40 -53.85
CA PRO A 202 13.96 -19.51 -53.96
C PRO A 202 13.02 -19.64 -52.76
N ASP A 203 13.36 -19.06 -51.60
CA ASP A 203 12.58 -19.20 -50.36
C ASP A 203 11.48 -18.14 -50.26
N LEU A 204 10.45 -18.28 -51.09
CA LEU A 204 9.34 -17.32 -51.17
C LEU A 204 8.51 -17.29 -49.88
N PHE A 205 8.16 -16.10 -49.41
CA PHE A 205 7.54 -15.88 -48.11
C PHE A 205 6.17 -15.19 -48.20
N ARG A 206 6.05 -14.08 -48.93
CA ARG A 206 4.77 -13.38 -49.18
C ARG A 206 4.61 -13.05 -50.65
N ILE A 207 3.36 -13.01 -51.11
CA ILE A 207 2.96 -12.45 -52.38
C ILE A 207 1.86 -11.39 -52.18
N PHE A 208 1.98 -10.25 -52.83
CA PHE A 208 1.02 -9.16 -52.76
C PHE A 208 0.77 -8.57 -54.15
N GLU A 209 -0.45 -8.15 -54.42
CA GLU A 209 -0.80 -7.40 -55.62
C GLU A 209 -1.16 -5.96 -55.23
N ASP A 210 -0.56 -4.98 -55.90
CA ASP A 210 -0.91 -3.57 -55.75
C ASP A 210 -2.05 -3.13 -56.69
N SER A 211 -2.51 -1.90 -56.54
CA SER A 211 -3.61 -1.33 -57.32
C SER A 211 -3.28 -1.14 -58.81
N SER A 212 -1.99 -1.09 -59.16
CA SER A 212 -1.53 -1.08 -60.56
C SER A 212 -1.54 -2.48 -61.19
N GLY A 213 -1.69 -3.51 -60.36
CA GLY A 213 -1.70 -4.92 -60.74
C GLY A 213 -0.31 -5.55 -60.71
N ASP A 214 0.73 -4.84 -60.26
CA ASP A 214 2.06 -5.42 -60.13
C ASP A 214 2.08 -6.39 -58.95
N ILE A 215 2.94 -7.41 -59.08
CA ILE A 215 3.05 -8.47 -58.08
C ILE A 215 4.35 -8.30 -57.30
N TRP A 216 4.23 -8.13 -56.00
CA TRP A 216 5.34 -7.97 -55.06
C TRP A 216 5.58 -9.27 -54.33
N ILE A 217 6.83 -9.70 -54.27
CA ILE A 217 7.23 -10.94 -53.61
C ILE A 217 8.40 -10.69 -52.66
N SER A 218 8.26 -11.20 -51.44
CA SER A 218 9.38 -11.31 -50.51
C SER A 218 9.89 -12.74 -50.46
N SER A 219 11.19 -12.86 -50.25
CA SER A 219 11.86 -14.12 -49.95
C SER A 219 12.60 -14.00 -48.63
N ILE A 220 12.44 -14.99 -47.74
CA ILE A 220 13.11 -15.03 -46.43
C ILE A 220 13.90 -16.34 -46.32
N SER A 221 15.21 -16.21 -46.21
CA SER A 221 16.15 -17.33 -46.10
C SER A 221 17.17 -17.06 -45.01
N SER A 222 17.83 -18.12 -44.53
CA SER A 222 18.95 -18.01 -43.59
C SER A 222 20.23 -17.46 -44.23
N ILE A 223 20.29 -17.39 -45.56
CA ILE A 223 21.46 -16.96 -46.32
C ILE A 223 21.30 -15.52 -46.81
N GLU A 224 20.27 -15.25 -47.62
CA GLU A 224 19.97 -13.92 -48.15
C GLU A 224 18.46 -13.80 -48.37
N SER A 225 17.84 -12.78 -47.77
CA SER A 225 16.44 -12.42 -48.03
C SER A 225 16.38 -11.44 -49.19
N GLY A 226 15.18 -11.21 -49.74
CA GLY A 226 15.06 -10.34 -50.89
C GLY A 226 13.64 -9.87 -51.17
N LEU A 227 13.53 -8.92 -52.08
CA LEU A 227 12.31 -8.29 -52.54
C LEU A 227 12.34 -8.20 -54.07
N ALA A 228 11.30 -8.74 -54.72
CA ALA A 228 11.14 -8.67 -56.17
C ALA A 228 9.77 -8.08 -56.53
N GLN A 229 9.73 -7.31 -57.61
CA GLN A 229 8.50 -6.78 -58.21
C GLN A 229 8.36 -7.35 -59.62
N TRP A 230 7.18 -7.87 -59.94
CA TRP A 230 6.79 -8.23 -61.29
C TRP A 230 5.90 -7.14 -61.85
N GLU A 231 6.41 -6.46 -62.87
CA GLU A 231 5.70 -5.39 -63.56
C GLU A 231 4.71 -6.02 -64.56
N ARG A 232 3.41 -5.75 -64.39
CA ARG A 232 2.37 -6.37 -65.20
C ARG A 232 2.44 -5.96 -66.67
N VAL A 233 2.86 -4.73 -66.94
CA VAL A 233 2.92 -4.15 -68.29
C VAL A 233 3.96 -4.86 -69.16
N THR A 234 5.13 -5.15 -68.59
CA THR A 234 6.27 -5.76 -69.27
C THR A 234 6.34 -7.28 -69.07
N GLU A 235 5.61 -7.79 -68.08
CA GLU A 235 5.64 -9.16 -67.59
C GLU A 235 7.04 -9.61 -67.09
N THR A 236 7.88 -8.69 -66.64
CA THR A 236 9.25 -8.96 -66.15
C THR A 236 9.41 -8.78 -64.65
N TRP A 237 10.32 -9.55 -64.06
CA TRP A 237 10.73 -9.40 -62.66
C TRP A 237 11.89 -8.43 -62.52
N HIS A 238 11.83 -7.61 -61.47
CA HIS A 238 12.88 -6.71 -61.03
C HIS A 238 13.26 -7.05 -59.59
N ASP A 239 14.53 -7.36 -59.37
CA ASP A 239 15.10 -7.49 -58.03
C ASP A 239 15.33 -6.10 -57.43
N LEU A 240 14.59 -5.79 -56.37
CA LEU A 240 14.62 -4.52 -55.67
C LEU A 240 15.46 -4.56 -54.39
N SER A 241 16.05 -5.71 -54.05
CA SER A 241 16.76 -5.95 -52.78
C SER A 241 17.96 -5.02 -52.56
N ARG A 242 18.47 -4.38 -53.61
CA ARG A 242 19.64 -3.48 -53.58
C ARG A 242 19.28 -2.02 -53.90
N THR A 243 18.01 -1.68 -53.91
CA THR A 243 17.54 -0.32 -54.22
C THR A 243 17.79 0.62 -53.04
N ASP A 244 18.18 1.87 -53.34
CA ASP A 244 18.38 2.90 -52.32
C ASP A 244 17.08 3.16 -51.52
N GLY A 245 17.23 3.40 -50.22
CA GLY A 245 16.11 3.67 -49.32
C GLY A 245 15.49 2.44 -48.66
N LEU A 246 16.05 1.24 -48.88
CA LEU A 246 15.71 -0.01 -48.19
C LEU A 246 16.81 -0.42 -47.18
N PRO A 247 16.45 -1.16 -46.12
CA PRO A 247 17.44 -1.71 -45.19
C PRO A 247 18.22 -2.88 -45.82
N SER A 248 19.28 -3.30 -45.15
CA SER A 248 20.03 -4.51 -45.55
C SER A 248 19.18 -5.77 -45.38
N PHE A 249 18.89 -6.47 -46.47
CA PHE A 249 18.14 -7.73 -46.46
C PHE A 249 18.90 -8.94 -45.88
N LYS A 250 20.18 -8.76 -45.49
CA LYS A 250 20.87 -9.76 -44.66
C LYS A 250 20.30 -9.84 -43.25
N GLU A 251 19.80 -8.71 -42.74
CA GLU A 251 19.28 -8.59 -41.39
C GLU A 251 17.78 -8.35 -41.40
N HIS A 252 17.24 -7.56 -42.34
CA HIS A 252 15.83 -7.15 -42.37
C HIS A 252 15.09 -7.73 -43.57
N ALA A 253 14.37 -8.82 -43.36
CA ALA A 253 13.59 -9.46 -44.40
C ALA A 253 12.20 -8.83 -44.49
N ALA A 254 11.67 -8.61 -45.70
CA ALA A 254 10.32 -8.07 -45.90
C ALA A 254 9.27 -9.11 -45.51
N THR A 255 8.32 -8.75 -44.64
CA THR A 255 7.43 -9.70 -43.96
C THR A 255 5.95 -9.39 -44.11
N ALA A 256 5.60 -8.15 -44.48
CA ALA A 256 4.22 -7.70 -44.63
C ALA A 256 4.14 -6.63 -45.73
N PHE A 257 3.04 -6.63 -46.48
CA PHE A 257 2.79 -5.69 -47.56
C PHE A 257 1.39 -5.11 -47.45
N ARG A 258 1.27 -3.79 -47.57
CA ARG A 258 -0.02 -3.12 -47.80
C ARG A 258 0.13 -1.85 -48.59
N GLU A 259 -0.85 -1.61 -49.44
CA GLU A 259 -1.01 -0.33 -50.13
C GLU A 259 -1.95 0.57 -49.32
N ASP A 260 -1.60 1.84 -49.18
CA ASP A 260 -2.49 2.85 -48.63
C ASP A 260 -3.47 3.40 -49.68
N ARG A 261 -4.41 4.23 -49.25
CA ARG A 261 -5.43 4.80 -50.16
C ARG A 261 -4.89 5.76 -51.20
N ALA A 262 -3.68 6.28 -50.99
CA ALA A 262 -3.02 7.16 -51.94
C ALA A 262 -2.20 6.36 -52.97
N GLY A 263 -2.14 5.03 -52.84
CA GLY A 263 -1.39 4.15 -53.73
C GLY A 263 0.06 3.95 -53.31
N HIS A 264 0.46 4.36 -52.10
CA HIS A 264 1.81 4.09 -51.61
C HIS A 264 1.88 2.69 -51.03
N LEU A 265 2.91 1.94 -51.43
CA LEU A 265 3.15 0.60 -50.89
C LEU A 265 3.98 0.69 -49.60
N TRP A 266 3.47 0.07 -48.54
CA TRP A 266 4.10 -0.08 -47.25
C TRP A 266 4.61 -1.51 -47.06
N ILE A 267 5.86 -1.61 -46.58
CA ILE A 267 6.57 -2.88 -46.40
C ILE A 267 7.09 -2.96 -44.97
N GLY A 268 6.65 -3.97 -44.21
CA GLY A 268 7.15 -4.28 -42.87
C GLY A 268 8.32 -5.26 -42.89
N PHE A 269 9.17 -5.23 -41.86
CA PHE A 269 10.39 -6.05 -41.79
C PHE A 269 10.53 -6.90 -40.51
N SER A 270 11.31 -7.98 -40.60
CA SER A 270 11.47 -9.03 -39.57
C SER A 270 12.12 -8.60 -38.25
N TRP A 271 12.91 -7.53 -38.24
CA TRP A 271 13.52 -6.97 -37.01
C TRP A 271 13.02 -5.56 -36.69
N GLY A 272 11.86 -5.22 -37.25
CA GLY A 272 11.28 -3.90 -37.16
C GLY A 272 11.69 -3.00 -38.30
N GLY A 273 11.09 -1.81 -38.27
CA GLY A 273 11.17 -0.83 -39.34
C GLY A 273 10.13 -1.07 -40.43
N LEU A 274 9.93 -0.02 -41.20
CA LEU A 274 8.87 0.08 -42.19
C LEU A 274 9.41 0.86 -43.39
N ALA A 275 9.19 0.38 -44.61
CA ALA A 275 9.52 1.12 -45.82
C ALA A 275 8.22 1.58 -46.50
N ARG A 276 8.24 2.80 -47.03
CA ARG A 276 7.21 3.29 -47.95
C ARG A 276 7.80 3.47 -49.34
N TYR A 277 7.12 2.93 -50.33
CA TYR A 277 7.40 3.14 -51.74
C TYR A 277 6.40 4.17 -52.31
N ARG A 278 6.92 5.29 -52.79
CA ARG A 278 6.17 6.41 -53.38
C ARG A 278 6.95 6.94 -54.57
N ASP A 279 6.30 7.07 -55.72
CA ASP A 279 6.88 7.65 -56.95
C ASP A 279 8.24 7.03 -57.35
N GLY A 280 8.37 5.71 -57.27
CA GLY A 280 9.61 5.02 -57.63
C GLY A 280 10.72 5.06 -56.57
N LYS A 281 10.45 5.58 -55.37
CA LYS A 281 11.46 5.75 -54.31
C LYS A 281 11.03 5.10 -53.00
N PHE A 282 11.99 4.46 -52.32
CA PHE A 282 11.81 3.94 -50.98
C PHE A 282 12.23 4.97 -49.92
N THR A 283 11.47 5.05 -48.84
CA THR A 283 11.83 5.75 -47.60
C THR A 283 11.68 4.78 -46.45
N TYR A 284 12.72 4.63 -45.63
CA TYR A 284 12.73 3.72 -44.49
C TYR A 284 12.53 4.47 -43.17
N PHE A 285 11.69 3.90 -42.31
CA PHE A 285 11.31 4.41 -41.00
C PHE A 285 11.71 3.41 -39.92
N THR A 286 12.16 3.93 -38.79
CA THR A 286 12.71 3.16 -37.67
C THR A 286 11.93 3.42 -36.38
N ALA A 287 12.41 2.86 -35.26
CA ALA A 287 11.84 3.14 -33.94
C ALA A 287 11.88 4.64 -33.59
N ASP A 288 12.90 5.38 -34.06
CA ASP A 288 13.01 6.82 -33.86
C ASP A 288 11.91 7.61 -34.59
N ASP A 289 11.31 7.00 -35.63
CA ASP A 289 10.16 7.55 -36.36
C ASP A 289 8.82 7.06 -35.80
N GLY A 290 8.83 6.36 -34.65
CA GLY A 290 7.63 5.82 -34.01
C GLY A 290 7.17 4.46 -34.56
N VAL A 291 7.99 3.74 -35.34
CA VAL A 291 7.65 2.36 -35.73
C VAL A 291 7.77 1.44 -34.51
N PRO A 292 6.78 0.60 -34.20
CA PRO A 292 6.85 -0.30 -33.06
C PRO A 292 8.03 -1.27 -33.18
N PRO A 293 8.81 -1.51 -32.11
CA PRO A 293 9.98 -2.41 -32.17
C PRO A 293 9.54 -3.86 -32.37
N GLY A 294 10.39 -4.68 -32.99
CA GLY A 294 10.14 -6.10 -33.23
C GLY A 294 9.64 -6.42 -34.63
N TRP A 295 9.44 -7.70 -34.91
CA TRP A 295 9.02 -8.24 -36.20
C TRP A 295 7.65 -7.67 -36.59
N ILE A 296 7.59 -7.00 -37.74
CA ILE A 296 6.31 -6.51 -38.29
C ILE A 296 5.59 -7.66 -38.97
N TYR A 297 4.56 -8.17 -38.32
CA TYR A 297 3.85 -9.38 -38.74
C TYR A 297 2.82 -9.11 -39.83
N ASP A 298 2.15 -7.97 -39.74
CA ASP A 298 1.05 -7.61 -40.61
C ASP A 298 0.88 -6.10 -40.68
N LEU A 299 0.35 -5.65 -41.81
CA LEU A 299 -0.03 -4.28 -42.07
C LEU A 299 -1.49 -4.28 -42.51
N TYR A 300 -2.25 -3.27 -42.11
CA TYR A 300 -3.65 -3.14 -42.52
C TYR A 300 -4.02 -1.67 -42.72
N VAL A 301 -4.77 -1.37 -43.76
CA VAL A 301 -5.30 -0.02 -44.00
C VAL A 301 -6.80 -0.06 -43.84
N ASP A 302 -7.31 0.75 -42.92
CA ASP A 302 -8.72 0.70 -42.52
C ASP A 302 -9.64 1.54 -43.43
N HIS A 303 -10.95 1.47 -43.16
CA HIS A 303 -11.96 2.22 -43.89
C HIS A 303 -11.87 3.74 -43.67
N ALA A 304 -11.08 4.22 -42.72
CA ALA A 304 -10.76 5.63 -42.53
C ALA A 304 -9.47 6.05 -43.28
N GLY A 305 -8.70 5.10 -43.84
CA GLY A 305 -7.44 5.35 -44.53
C GLY A 305 -6.23 5.39 -43.61
N ARG A 306 -6.37 4.95 -42.36
CA ARG A 306 -5.29 4.88 -41.37
C ARG A 306 -4.52 3.57 -41.56
N LEU A 307 -3.20 3.63 -41.40
CA LEU A 307 -2.33 2.46 -41.45
C LEU A 307 -2.16 1.87 -40.05
N TRP A 308 -2.42 0.58 -39.92
CA TRP A 308 -2.24 -0.21 -38.70
C TRP A 308 -1.07 -1.17 -38.88
N ILE A 309 -0.25 -1.29 -37.84
CA ILE A 309 1.01 -2.02 -37.84
C ILE A 309 1.02 -2.99 -36.66
N ALA A 310 1.02 -4.30 -36.94
CA ALA A 310 1.14 -5.34 -35.92
C ALA A 310 2.60 -5.74 -35.72
N SER A 311 3.07 -5.71 -34.47
CA SER A 311 4.43 -6.02 -34.10
C SER A 311 4.54 -7.05 -32.96
N THR A 312 5.66 -7.78 -32.90
CA THR A 312 5.93 -8.78 -31.84
C THR A 312 6.18 -8.21 -30.46
N LEU A 313 6.83 -7.05 -30.37
CA LEU A 313 7.30 -6.50 -29.10
C LEU A 313 6.58 -5.20 -28.75
N GLY A 314 6.19 -4.42 -29.77
CA GLY A 314 5.54 -3.13 -29.61
C GLY A 314 4.01 -3.13 -29.60
N GLY A 315 3.35 -4.29 -29.69
CA GLY A 315 1.89 -4.36 -29.80
C GLY A 315 1.38 -3.87 -31.15
N LEU A 316 0.40 -2.97 -31.12
CA LEU A 316 -0.24 -2.41 -32.30
C LEU A 316 0.08 -0.92 -32.42
N ALA A 317 0.45 -0.44 -33.60
CA ALA A 317 0.58 0.98 -33.88
C ALA A 317 -0.40 1.44 -34.96
N ARG A 318 -0.91 2.67 -34.83
CA ARG A 318 -1.82 3.34 -35.77
C ARG A 318 -1.19 4.62 -36.29
N VAL A 319 -1.16 4.79 -37.60
CA VAL A 319 -0.72 6.00 -38.29
C VAL A 319 -1.94 6.64 -38.95
N ASP A 320 -2.31 7.83 -38.48
CA ASP A 320 -3.52 8.53 -38.93
C ASP A 320 -3.36 9.18 -40.32
N ASP A 321 -2.14 9.67 -40.63
CA ASP A 321 -1.79 10.21 -41.95
C ASP A 321 -0.58 9.46 -42.53
N PRO A 322 -0.80 8.35 -43.26
CA PRO A 322 0.29 7.63 -43.91
C PRO A 322 0.91 8.42 -45.08
N SER A 323 0.28 9.47 -45.60
CA SER A 323 0.84 10.23 -46.72
C SER A 323 1.88 11.27 -46.27
N ALA A 324 1.89 11.65 -45.00
CA ALA A 324 2.87 12.58 -44.42
C ALA A 324 4.32 12.13 -44.69
N ASP A 325 5.23 13.08 -44.92
CA ASP A 325 6.65 12.75 -45.17
C ASP A 325 7.29 12.02 -43.99
N ARG A 326 6.88 12.37 -42.75
CA ARG A 326 7.21 11.64 -41.52
C ARG A 326 5.92 11.32 -40.75
N PRO A 327 5.36 10.11 -40.91
CA PRO A 327 4.15 9.71 -40.20
C PRO A 327 4.41 9.59 -38.70
N THR A 328 3.46 10.02 -37.87
CA THR A 328 3.46 9.77 -36.43
C THR A 328 2.53 8.61 -36.10
N SER A 329 2.92 7.76 -35.15
CA SER A 329 2.11 6.62 -34.73
C SER A 329 1.55 6.78 -33.30
N ILE A 330 0.40 6.17 -33.06
CA ILE A 330 -0.19 5.95 -31.73
C ILE A 330 -0.07 4.47 -31.42
N THR A 331 0.56 4.11 -30.31
CA THR A 331 0.79 2.71 -29.92
C THR A 331 -0.24 2.24 -28.89
N TYR A 332 -0.68 1.01 -29.04
CA TYR A 332 -1.54 0.28 -28.12
C TYR A 332 -0.78 -0.95 -27.62
N THR A 333 -0.72 -1.12 -26.31
CA THR A 333 0.00 -2.17 -25.61
C THR A 333 -0.88 -2.85 -24.56
N THR A 334 -0.32 -3.78 -23.79
CA THR A 334 -1.00 -4.36 -22.61
C THR A 334 -1.39 -3.31 -21.57
N ALA A 335 -0.71 -2.17 -21.51
CA ALA A 335 -1.08 -1.07 -20.63
C ALA A 335 -2.41 -0.41 -21.05
N ASP A 336 -2.70 -0.42 -22.35
CA ASP A 336 -3.90 0.17 -22.95
C ASP A 336 -5.07 -0.82 -23.05
N GLY A 337 -4.81 -2.09 -22.77
CA GLY A 337 -5.83 -3.14 -22.69
C GLY A 337 -5.65 -4.31 -23.66
N LEU A 338 -4.64 -4.30 -24.53
CA LEU A 338 -4.32 -5.49 -25.33
C LEU A 338 -4.00 -6.68 -24.41
N SER A 339 -4.38 -7.87 -24.84
CA SER A 339 -4.12 -9.11 -24.10
C SER A 339 -2.64 -9.53 -24.14
N SER A 340 -1.91 -9.13 -25.18
CA SER A 340 -0.49 -9.37 -25.38
C SER A 340 0.15 -8.27 -26.25
N ASN A 341 1.43 -7.98 -26.01
CA ASN A 341 2.21 -7.09 -26.89
C ASN A 341 2.71 -7.80 -28.16
N LYS A 342 2.45 -9.11 -28.31
CA LYS A 342 2.71 -9.85 -29.55
C LYS A 342 1.46 -9.84 -30.42
N ALA A 343 1.36 -8.85 -31.32
CA ALA A 343 0.32 -8.77 -32.34
C ALA A 343 0.79 -9.46 -33.63
N THR A 344 -0.03 -10.35 -34.19
CA THR A 344 0.38 -11.27 -35.27
C THR A 344 -0.37 -11.07 -36.59
N CYS A 345 -1.57 -10.51 -36.56
CA CYS A 345 -2.38 -10.26 -37.75
C CYS A 345 -3.51 -9.28 -37.44
N LEU A 346 -4.03 -8.63 -38.48
CA LEU A 346 -5.02 -7.56 -38.36
C LEU A 346 -6.14 -7.70 -39.39
N THR A 347 -7.35 -7.30 -39.00
CA THR A 347 -8.44 -7.01 -39.93
C THR A 347 -9.39 -6.00 -39.32
N GLU A 348 -10.19 -5.33 -40.13
CA GLU A 348 -11.30 -4.50 -39.67
C GLU A 348 -12.63 -5.20 -39.94
N ASP A 349 -13.63 -4.92 -39.10
CA ASP A 349 -15.01 -5.33 -39.35
C ASP A 349 -15.81 -4.28 -40.13
N ARG A 350 -17.06 -4.63 -40.47
CA ARG A 350 -17.98 -3.71 -41.18
C ARG A 350 -18.36 -2.44 -40.37
N TYR A 351 -18.05 -2.40 -39.08
CA TYR A 351 -18.41 -1.31 -38.16
C TYR A 351 -17.22 -0.42 -37.80
N GLY A 352 -16.03 -0.70 -38.35
CA GLY A 352 -14.81 0.06 -38.10
C GLY A 352 -14.03 -0.37 -36.86
N CYS A 353 -14.35 -1.51 -36.24
CA CYS A 353 -13.54 -2.08 -35.16
C CYS A 353 -12.37 -2.86 -35.74
N ILE A 354 -11.20 -2.70 -35.12
CA ILE A 354 -9.98 -3.41 -35.50
C ILE A 354 -9.86 -4.69 -34.69
N TYR A 355 -9.74 -5.81 -35.36
CA TYR A 355 -9.47 -7.11 -34.78
C TYR A 355 -7.99 -7.43 -34.90
N VAL A 356 -7.41 -7.85 -33.78
CA VAL A 356 -5.98 -8.06 -33.59
C VAL A 356 -5.75 -9.48 -33.10
N GLY A 357 -5.05 -10.27 -33.90
CA GLY A 357 -4.58 -11.58 -33.49
C GLY A 357 -3.43 -11.41 -32.51
N THR A 358 -3.50 -12.08 -31.36
CA THR A 358 -2.46 -12.05 -30.35
C THR A 358 -2.03 -13.46 -29.94
N SER A 359 -0.92 -13.55 -29.22
CA SER A 359 -0.48 -14.81 -28.63
C SER A 359 -1.40 -15.37 -27.53
N ARG A 360 -2.40 -14.61 -27.07
CA ARG A 360 -3.35 -15.03 -26.02
C ARG A 360 -4.79 -15.14 -26.50
N GLY A 361 -5.06 -14.88 -27.77
CA GLY A 361 -6.40 -14.89 -28.34
C GLY A 361 -6.63 -13.71 -29.27
N LEU A 362 -7.88 -13.31 -29.43
CA LEU A 362 -8.30 -12.25 -30.35
C LEU A 362 -8.69 -11.01 -29.57
N ASP A 363 -8.14 -9.85 -29.91
CA ASP A 363 -8.55 -8.57 -29.35
C ASP A 363 -9.37 -7.79 -30.37
N ARG A 364 -10.47 -7.17 -29.95
CA ARG A 364 -11.23 -6.19 -30.73
C ARG A 364 -11.02 -4.81 -30.12
N LEU A 365 -10.37 -3.93 -30.87
CA LEU A 365 -10.12 -2.54 -30.54
C LEU A 365 -11.12 -1.64 -31.25
N ASP A 366 -11.83 -0.81 -30.49
CA ASP A 366 -12.55 0.33 -31.06
C ASP A 366 -11.58 1.52 -31.22
N PRO A 367 -11.27 1.94 -32.45
CA PRO A 367 -10.29 2.99 -32.68
C PRO A 367 -10.77 4.40 -32.28
N ALA A 368 -12.07 4.60 -32.09
CA ALA A 368 -12.63 5.88 -31.63
C ALA A 368 -12.50 6.06 -30.12
N THR A 369 -12.65 4.98 -29.35
CA THR A 369 -12.59 5.01 -27.88
C THR A 369 -11.28 4.46 -27.29
N GLY A 370 -10.50 3.72 -28.08
CA GLY A 370 -9.29 3.02 -27.64
C GLY A 370 -9.58 1.77 -26.80
N ARG A 371 -10.83 1.34 -26.69
CA ARG A 371 -11.24 0.23 -25.82
C ARG A 371 -11.00 -1.11 -26.47
N VAL A 372 -10.52 -2.06 -25.67
CA VAL A 372 -10.18 -3.41 -26.10
C VAL A 372 -11.11 -4.43 -25.44
N LYS A 373 -11.69 -5.30 -26.27
CA LYS A 373 -12.44 -6.49 -25.87
C LYS A 373 -11.65 -7.74 -26.24
N HIS A 374 -11.46 -8.65 -25.30
CA HIS A 374 -10.61 -9.83 -25.49
C HIS A 374 -11.44 -11.10 -25.60
N PHE A 375 -11.16 -11.93 -26.60
CA PHE A 375 -11.79 -13.22 -26.84
C PHE A 375 -10.77 -14.36 -26.73
N THR A 376 -11.17 -15.42 -26.03
CA THR A 376 -10.34 -16.59 -25.76
C THR A 376 -11.05 -17.88 -26.18
N SER A 377 -10.41 -19.03 -25.94
CA SER A 377 -11.07 -20.33 -26.10
C SER A 377 -12.28 -20.53 -25.19
N ALA A 378 -12.37 -19.79 -24.07
CA ALA A 378 -13.57 -19.78 -23.22
C ALA A 378 -14.78 -19.13 -23.92
N ASP A 379 -14.54 -18.30 -24.94
CA ASP A 379 -15.57 -17.67 -25.78
C ASP A 379 -15.96 -18.52 -27.00
N GLY A 380 -15.29 -19.67 -27.19
CA GLY A 380 -15.48 -20.56 -28.34
C GLY A 380 -14.47 -20.36 -29.47
N LEU A 381 -13.44 -19.53 -29.29
CA LEU A 381 -12.33 -19.45 -30.24
C LEU A 381 -11.51 -20.76 -30.23
N VAL A 382 -11.04 -21.23 -31.39
CA VAL A 382 -10.10 -22.37 -31.41
C VAL A 382 -8.83 -21.96 -30.63
N PRO A 383 -8.36 -22.77 -29.66
CA PRO A 383 -7.18 -22.45 -28.86
C PRO A 383 -5.91 -22.43 -29.72
N GLY A 384 -5.00 -21.51 -29.42
CA GLY A 384 -3.71 -21.41 -30.09
C GLY A 384 -3.36 -19.98 -30.49
N GLU A 385 -2.16 -19.80 -31.02
CA GLU A 385 -1.73 -18.52 -31.58
C GLU A 385 -2.46 -18.27 -32.91
N ILE A 386 -3.04 -17.07 -33.04
CA ILE A 386 -3.72 -16.66 -34.28
C ILE A 386 -2.66 -16.26 -35.30
N VAL A 387 -2.72 -16.85 -36.50
CA VAL A 387 -1.73 -16.60 -37.57
C VAL A 387 -2.31 -15.82 -38.74
N VAL A 388 -3.64 -15.84 -38.90
CA VAL A 388 -4.32 -15.13 -40.00
C VAL A 388 -5.68 -14.62 -39.54
N LEU A 389 -5.95 -13.36 -39.89
CA LEU A 389 -7.25 -12.73 -39.79
C LEU A 389 -7.67 -12.23 -41.16
N PHE A 390 -8.91 -12.49 -41.52
CA PHE A 390 -9.46 -12.07 -42.80
C PHE A 390 -10.94 -11.74 -42.66
N CYS A 391 -11.33 -10.51 -42.99
CA CYS A 391 -12.75 -10.16 -43.13
C CYS A 391 -13.18 -10.40 -44.58
N ASP A 392 -14.19 -11.25 -44.78
CA ASP A 392 -14.77 -11.49 -46.10
C ASP A 392 -15.73 -10.37 -46.53
N ARG A 393 -16.13 -10.35 -47.80
CA ARG A 393 -17.12 -9.37 -48.32
C ARG A 393 -18.50 -9.45 -47.65
N LYS A 394 -18.84 -10.56 -47.01
CA LYS A 394 -20.08 -10.70 -46.21
C LYS A 394 -19.92 -10.06 -44.83
N GLY A 395 -18.72 -9.62 -44.48
CA GLY A 395 -18.34 -9.00 -43.22
C GLY A 395 -18.15 -10.02 -42.09
N ASP A 396 -18.02 -11.31 -42.41
CA ASP A 396 -17.60 -12.31 -41.42
C ASP A 396 -16.07 -12.26 -41.25
N ILE A 397 -15.62 -12.43 -40.02
CA ILE A 397 -14.20 -12.49 -39.69
C ILE A 397 -13.79 -13.94 -39.57
N TRP A 398 -12.81 -14.33 -40.37
CA TRP A 398 -12.18 -15.64 -40.36
C TRP A 398 -10.86 -15.56 -39.61
N ILE A 399 -10.70 -16.44 -38.63
CA ILE A 399 -9.56 -16.50 -37.72
C ILE A 399 -8.90 -17.86 -37.87
N GLY A 400 -7.75 -17.90 -38.54
CA GLY A 400 -6.97 -19.13 -38.71
C GLY A 400 -5.89 -19.26 -37.65
N ASN A 401 -5.70 -20.48 -37.17
CA ASN A 401 -4.62 -20.86 -36.28
C ASN A 401 -4.02 -22.21 -36.71
N PRO A 402 -2.86 -22.61 -36.15
CA PRO A 402 -2.25 -23.92 -36.45
C PRO A 402 -3.07 -25.13 -35.99
N SER A 403 -4.22 -24.92 -35.34
CA SER A 403 -5.06 -25.98 -34.77
C SER A 403 -6.48 -26.01 -35.37
N GLY A 404 -6.77 -25.17 -36.36
CA GLY A 404 -8.11 -25.05 -36.94
C GLY A 404 -8.45 -23.65 -37.45
N LEU A 405 -9.76 -23.39 -37.54
CA LEU A 405 -10.33 -22.17 -38.07
C LEU A 405 -11.53 -21.75 -37.22
N SER A 406 -11.68 -20.47 -36.96
CA SER A 406 -12.88 -19.90 -36.34
C SER A 406 -13.50 -18.86 -37.26
N ARG A 407 -14.81 -18.74 -37.25
CA ARG A 407 -15.56 -17.68 -37.91
C ARG A 407 -16.36 -16.90 -36.87
N LEU A 408 -16.25 -15.59 -36.89
CA LEU A 408 -17.04 -14.67 -36.09
C LEU A 408 -17.86 -13.79 -37.01
N THR A 409 -19.16 -13.68 -36.76
CA THR A 409 -20.00 -12.66 -37.40
C THR A 409 -20.07 -11.43 -36.49
N PRO A 410 -19.40 -10.32 -36.84
CA PRO A 410 -19.43 -9.10 -36.04
C PRO A 410 -20.84 -8.53 -35.99
N HIS A 411 -21.21 -8.04 -34.82
CA HIS A 411 -22.44 -7.32 -34.56
C HIS A 411 -22.13 -6.15 -33.64
N LEU A 412 -22.89 -5.07 -33.77
CA LEU A 412 -22.83 -3.98 -32.80
C LEU A 412 -23.34 -4.51 -31.46
N ASP A 413 -22.49 -4.44 -30.44
CA ASP A 413 -22.90 -4.77 -29.09
C ASP A 413 -23.99 -3.77 -28.66
N PRO A 414 -25.15 -4.22 -28.15
CA PRO A 414 -26.10 -3.31 -27.56
C PRO A 414 -25.46 -2.62 -26.34
N PRO A 415 -25.89 -1.40 -25.95
CA PRO A 415 -25.39 -0.77 -24.73
C PRO A 415 -25.66 -1.68 -23.52
N GLN A 416 -24.63 -2.30 -22.97
CA GLN A 416 -24.76 -3.21 -21.84
C GLN A 416 -24.47 -2.46 -20.54
N SER A 417 -25.38 -2.59 -19.57
CA SER A 417 -25.05 -2.27 -18.19
C SER A 417 -24.27 -3.45 -17.61
N PRO A 418 -23.11 -3.22 -16.97
CA PRO A 418 -22.38 -4.30 -16.31
C PRO A 418 -23.28 -4.97 -15.26
N PRO A 419 -23.13 -6.29 -15.06
CA PRO A 419 -23.95 -7.02 -14.10
C PRO A 419 -23.75 -6.49 -12.67
N PRO A 420 -24.72 -6.72 -11.78
CA PRO A 420 -24.53 -6.44 -10.37
C PRO A 420 -23.35 -7.28 -9.83
N ILE A 421 -22.60 -6.69 -8.91
CA ILE A 421 -21.59 -7.42 -8.14
C ILE A 421 -22.23 -8.02 -6.91
N LEU A 422 -21.75 -9.20 -6.58
CA LEU A 422 -22.15 -9.96 -5.42
C LEU A 422 -20.92 -10.23 -4.57
N ILE A 423 -21.03 -9.95 -3.27
CA ILE A 423 -20.04 -10.32 -2.27
C ILE A 423 -20.33 -11.77 -1.92
N ASN A 424 -19.37 -12.67 -2.16
CA ASN A 424 -19.53 -14.11 -1.93
C ASN A 424 -18.55 -14.66 -0.89
N GLY A 425 -17.58 -13.85 -0.44
CA GLY A 425 -16.66 -14.21 0.63
C GLY A 425 -16.32 -13.01 1.50
N LEU A 426 -16.26 -13.25 2.81
CA LEU A 426 -15.86 -12.24 3.78
C LEU A 426 -15.10 -12.95 4.91
N ARG A 427 -13.91 -12.44 5.23
CA ARG A 427 -13.11 -12.90 6.38
C ARG A 427 -12.76 -11.71 7.25
N ILE A 428 -12.95 -11.87 8.56
CA ILE A 428 -12.63 -10.86 9.57
C ILE A 428 -11.63 -11.50 10.54
N ALA A 429 -10.44 -10.90 10.66
CA ALA A 429 -9.32 -11.45 11.43
C ALA A 429 -9.03 -12.94 11.10
N GLY A 430 -9.11 -13.29 9.81
CA GLY A 430 -8.91 -14.66 9.31
C GLY A 430 -10.11 -15.60 9.45
N ILE A 431 -11.17 -15.20 10.14
CA ILE A 431 -12.38 -16.03 10.36
C ILE A 431 -13.41 -15.74 9.27
N GLN A 432 -13.79 -16.78 8.52
CA GLN A 432 -14.84 -16.73 7.50
C GLN A 432 -16.19 -16.36 8.13
N GLN A 433 -16.83 -15.34 7.59
CA GLN A 433 -18.19 -14.94 7.95
C GLN A 433 -19.21 -15.62 7.03
N THR A 434 -20.42 -15.83 7.56
CA THR A 434 -21.54 -16.38 6.79
C THR A 434 -22.06 -15.31 5.83
N VAL A 435 -21.85 -15.53 4.54
CA VAL A 435 -22.46 -14.76 3.44
C VAL A 435 -23.16 -15.77 2.54
N SER A 436 -24.27 -15.37 1.90
CA SER A 436 -24.96 -16.24 0.93
C SER A 436 -23.99 -16.81 -0.11
N ALA A 437 -24.11 -18.11 -0.40
CA ALA A 437 -23.31 -18.75 -1.44
C ALA A 437 -23.61 -18.19 -2.85
N LEU A 438 -24.80 -17.63 -3.06
CA LEU A 438 -25.19 -16.92 -4.28
C LEU A 438 -24.63 -15.48 -4.30
N GLY A 439 -24.13 -15.00 -3.17
CA GLY A 439 -23.60 -13.67 -2.93
C GLY A 439 -24.67 -12.62 -2.63
N GLU A 440 -24.23 -11.52 -2.02
CA GLU A 440 -25.09 -10.42 -1.53
C GLU A 440 -24.60 -9.07 -2.06
N SER A 441 -25.54 -8.18 -2.41
CA SER A 441 -25.21 -6.83 -2.87
C SER A 441 -25.03 -5.84 -1.71
N THR A 442 -25.58 -6.13 -0.53
CA THR A 442 -25.44 -5.29 0.67
C THR A 442 -25.28 -6.17 1.90
N VAL A 443 -24.16 -6.03 2.60
CA VAL A 443 -23.87 -6.76 3.84
C VAL A 443 -23.67 -5.76 4.96
N ALA A 444 -24.47 -5.85 6.02
CA ALA A 444 -24.29 -5.05 7.23
C ALA A 444 -23.64 -5.91 8.31
N LEU A 445 -22.44 -5.53 8.75
CA LEU A 445 -21.76 -6.22 9.83
C LEU A 445 -22.07 -5.55 11.18
N PRO A 446 -22.09 -6.33 12.27
CA PRO A 446 -22.14 -5.75 13.61
C PRO A 446 -20.86 -4.95 13.92
N ASP A 447 -20.91 -4.13 14.96
CA ASP A 447 -19.75 -3.38 15.44
C ASP A 447 -18.62 -4.34 15.81
N LEU A 448 -17.46 -4.13 15.20
CA LEU A 448 -16.26 -4.93 15.36
C LEU A 448 -15.44 -4.42 16.54
N ALA A 449 -14.89 -5.35 17.32
CA ALA A 449 -13.93 -5.03 18.37
C ALA A 449 -12.60 -4.55 17.79
N ALA A 450 -11.78 -3.88 18.60
CA ALA A 450 -10.54 -3.24 18.16
C ALA A 450 -9.46 -4.22 17.63
N ASP A 451 -9.54 -5.50 18.03
CA ASP A 451 -8.68 -6.59 17.58
C ASP A 451 -9.11 -7.20 16.23
N LYS A 452 -10.33 -6.90 15.78
CA LYS A 452 -10.90 -7.36 14.50
C LYS A 452 -10.75 -6.31 13.40
N ASN A 453 -9.54 -5.80 13.23
CA ASN A 453 -9.19 -4.70 12.32
C ASN A 453 -8.67 -5.16 10.94
N GLN A 454 -8.61 -6.46 10.69
CA GLN A 454 -8.27 -7.05 9.39
C GLN A 454 -9.52 -7.56 8.67
N LEU A 455 -9.73 -7.11 7.43
CA LEU A 455 -10.83 -7.55 6.57
C LEU A 455 -10.30 -8.04 5.22
N GLN A 456 -10.76 -9.21 4.79
CA GLN A 456 -10.63 -9.69 3.42
C GLN A 456 -12.01 -9.88 2.82
N ILE A 457 -12.22 -9.33 1.63
CA ILE A 457 -13.51 -9.31 0.94
C ILE A 457 -13.32 -9.91 -0.44
N ASP A 458 -14.10 -10.95 -0.73
CA ASP A 458 -14.16 -11.60 -2.03
C ASP A 458 -15.49 -11.22 -2.71
N PHE A 459 -15.41 -10.88 -3.99
CA PHE A 459 -16.56 -10.42 -4.78
C PHE A 459 -16.51 -10.94 -6.21
N VAL A 460 -17.66 -11.02 -6.85
CA VAL A 460 -17.81 -11.52 -8.22
C VAL A 460 -18.87 -10.75 -8.99
N GLY A 461 -18.57 -10.39 -10.24
CA GLY A 461 -19.56 -9.97 -11.22
C GLY A 461 -19.92 -11.15 -12.13
N LEU A 462 -21.21 -11.32 -12.42
CA LEU A 462 -21.72 -12.41 -13.27
C LEU A 462 -22.01 -11.89 -14.68
N SER A 463 -21.00 -11.88 -15.55
CA SER A 463 -21.20 -11.61 -16.98
C SER A 463 -20.97 -12.86 -17.82
N PHE A 464 -21.86 -13.09 -18.77
CA PHE A 464 -21.80 -14.19 -19.73
C PHE A 464 -21.83 -13.70 -21.18
N ALA A 465 -21.72 -12.39 -21.39
CA ALA A 465 -21.56 -11.80 -22.71
C ALA A 465 -20.24 -12.24 -23.36
N LEU A 466 -20.25 -12.36 -24.69
CA LEU A 466 -19.11 -12.84 -25.48
C LEU A 466 -17.94 -11.85 -25.40
N GLY A 467 -16.74 -12.33 -25.02
CA GLY A 467 -15.53 -11.50 -24.90
C GLY A 467 -15.54 -10.52 -23.73
N GLU A 468 -16.45 -10.71 -22.78
CA GLU A 468 -16.63 -9.81 -21.66
C GLU A 468 -15.61 -10.11 -20.54
N SER A 469 -14.78 -9.12 -20.22
CA SER A 469 -13.83 -9.19 -19.12
C SER A 469 -14.09 -8.08 -18.13
N LEU A 470 -14.70 -8.45 -16.99
CA LEU A 470 -15.03 -7.49 -15.94
C LEU A 470 -13.76 -7.08 -15.18
N ARG A 471 -13.53 -5.78 -15.11
CA ARG A 471 -12.59 -5.16 -14.16
C ARG A 471 -13.37 -4.60 -12.97
N TYR A 472 -12.71 -4.47 -11.84
CA TYR A 472 -13.31 -4.05 -10.59
C TYR A 472 -12.65 -2.78 -10.08
N GLN A 473 -13.46 -1.91 -9.49
CA GLN A 473 -12.99 -0.81 -8.68
C GLN A 473 -13.61 -0.92 -7.31
N TYR A 474 -12.83 -0.59 -6.30
CA TYR A 474 -13.28 -0.60 -4.92
C TYR A 474 -12.88 0.70 -4.23
N LYS A 475 -13.60 1.00 -3.16
CA LYS A 475 -13.37 2.18 -2.33
C LYS A 475 -13.79 1.87 -0.90
N LEU A 476 -12.91 2.11 0.06
CA LEU A 476 -13.26 2.07 1.48
C LEU A 476 -13.50 3.48 2.00
N GLU A 477 -14.75 3.91 2.01
CA GLU A 477 -15.10 5.20 2.60
C GLU A 477 -14.81 5.19 4.10
N GLY A 478 -14.08 6.21 4.55
CA GLY A 478 -13.50 6.29 5.89
C GLY A 478 -11.97 6.11 5.88
N ALA A 479 -11.40 5.51 4.84
CA ALA A 479 -9.95 5.42 4.60
C ALA A 479 -9.53 6.04 3.26
N ASP A 480 -10.28 5.74 2.19
CA ASP A 480 -9.97 6.15 0.83
C ASP A 480 -10.79 7.38 0.39
N ARG A 481 -10.17 8.29 -0.37
CA ARG A 481 -10.84 9.45 -0.98
C ARG A 481 -11.42 9.14 -2.35
N GLU A 482 -10.66 8.43 -3.18
CA GLU A 482 -10.99 8.10 -4.57
C GLU A 482 -11.20 6.59 -4.76
N TRP A 483 -11.72 6.19 -5.91
CA TRP A 483 -11.81 4.79 -6.30
C TRP A 483 -10.43 4.24 -6.65
N SER A 484 -10.19 2.96 -6.39
CA SER A 484 -8.99 2.29 -6.87
C SER A 484 -8.91 2.29 -8.41
N PRO A 485 -7.70 2.17 -9.00
CA PRO A 485 -7.58 1.91 -10.43
C PRO A 485 -8.29 0.58 -10.77
N PRO A 486 -8.88 0.44 -11.99
CA PRO A 486 -9.52 -0.80 -12.41
C PRO A 486 -8.56 -1.99 -12.32
N THR A 487 -8.96 -3.04 -11.63
CA THR A 487 -8.17 -4.27 -11.43
C THR A 487 -8.96 -5.51 -11.84
N ASP A 488 -8.25 -6.56 -12.25
CA ASP A 488 -8.80 -7.90 -12.47
C ASP A 488 -8.97 -8.71 -11.17
N GLN A 489 -8.42 -8.21 -10.06
CA GLN A 489 -8.49 -8.87 -8.76
C GLN A 489 -9.91 -8.89 -8.21
N ARG A 490 -10.34 -10.08 -7.78
CA ARG A 490 -11.65 -10.37 -7.18
C ARG A 490 -11.63 -10.41 -5.65
N MET A 491 -10.49 -10.03 -5.06
CA MET A 491 -10.22 -10.06 -3.63
C MET A 491 -9.54 -8.76 -3.24
N VAL A 492 -9.95 -8.18 -2.12
CA VAL A 492 -9.28 -7.04 -1.48
C VAL A 492 -9.03 -7.36 -0.01
N ASN A 493 -7.83 -7.02 0.48
CA ASN A 493 -7.42 -7.24 1.87
C ASN A 493 -6.98 -5.92 2.53
N TYR A 494 -7.65 -5.55 3.62
CA TYR A 494 -7.28 -4.44 4.50
C TYR A 494 -6.68 -5.01 5.78
N ALA A 495 -5.38 -4.81 5.98
CA ALA A 495 -4.65 -5.46 7.08
C ALA A 495 -4.83 -4.80 8.45
N ASN A 496 -4.97 -3.47 8.52
CA ASN A 496 -5.01 -2.74 9.78
C ASN A 496 -5.85 -1.46 9.66
N LEU A 497 -7.15 -1.58 9.92
CA LEU A 497 -8.06 -0.45 9.93
C LEU A 497 -8.09 0.23 11.30
N ALA A 498 -8.05 1.56 11.30
CA ALA A 498 -8.20 2.36 12.51
C ALA A 498 -9.63 2.25 13.08
N PRO A 499 -9.86 2.61 14.37
CA PRO A 499 -11.21 2.74 14.88
C PRO A 499 -12.01 3.81 14.14
N GLY A 500 -13.21 3.47 13.68
CA GLY A 500 -14.01 4.34 12.82
C GLY A 500 -15.20 3.65 12.17
N ARG A 501 -16.03 4.42 11.48
CA ARG A 501 -17.13 3.92 10.65
C ARG A 501 -16.66 3.80 9.21
N TYR A 502 -16.91 2.65 8.59
CA TYR A 502 -16.46 2.32 7.25
C TYR A 502 -17.60 1.85 6.36
N ARG A 503 -17.51 2.21 5.07
CA ARG A 503 -18.32 1.62 4.01
C ARG A 503 -17.40 1.16 2.88
N PHE A 504 -17.31 -0.15 2.70
CA PHE A 504 -16.66 -0.72 1.54
C PHE A 504 -17.64 -0.71 0.37
N LEU A 505 -17.21 -0.18 -0.77
CA LEU A 505 -17.97 -0.15 -2.02
C LEU A 505 -17.16 -0.85 -3.10
N VAL A 506 -17.81 -1.68 -3.90
CA VAL A 506 -17.20 -2.31 -5.08
C VAL A 506 -18.13 -2.22 -6.29
N ARG A 507 -17.59 -1.86 -7.44
CA ARG A 507 -18.30 -1.74 -8.72
C ARG A 507 -17.54 -2.43 -9.85
N ALA A 508 -18.26 -2.97 -10.82
CA ALA A 508 -17.68 -3.67 -11.96
C ALA A 508 -17.66 -2.69 -13.13
N ILE A 509 -16.66 -2.83 -13.97
CA ILE A 509 -16.48 -2.08 -15.21
C ILE A 509 -16.47 -3.13 -16.30
N ASN A 510 -17.41 -3.02 -17.24
CA ASN A 510 -17.45 -3.90 -18.41
C ASN A 510 -16.33 -3.56 -19.41
N SER A 511 -16.21 -4.38 -20.45
CA SER A 511 -15.28 -4.13 -21.56
C SER A 511 -15.51 -2.77 -22.25
N ASP A 512 -16.75 -2.26 -22.20
CA ASP A 512 -17.13 -0.92 -22.66
C ASP A 512 -16.82 0.20 -21.64
N GLY A 513 -16.04 -0.05 -20.59
CA GLY A 513 -15.64 0.99 -19.62
C GLY A 513 -16.80 1.61 -18.82
N VAL A 514 -18.00 1.05 -18.88
CA VAL A 514 -19.18 1.48 -18.13
C VAL A 514 -19.14 0.80 -16.77
N ALA A 515 -19.26 1.60 -15.71
CA ALA A 515 -19.29 1.10 -14.34
C ALA A 515 -20.71 0.74 -13.89
N THR A 516 -20.85 -0.26 -13.01
CA THR A 516 -22.14 -0.61 -12.40
C THR A 516 -22.71 0.59 -11.65
N PRO A 517 -23.98 0.98 -11.90
CA PRO A 517 -24.58 2.17 -11.31
C PRO A 517 -24.74 2.03 -9.79
N THR A 518 -25.10 0.84 -9.32
CA THR A 518 -25.25 0.52 -7.89
C THR A 518 -24.09 -0.39 -7.43
N PRO A 519 -23.12 0.13 -6.66
CA PRO A 519 -22.04 -0.69 -6.13
C PRO A 519 -22.56 -1.67 -5.07
N ALA A 520 -21.90 -2.83 -4.95
CA ALA A 520 -22.10 -3.69 -3.78
C ALA A 520 -21.43 -3.06 -2.55
N MET A 521 -22.07 -3.16 -1.39
CA MET A 521 -21.67 -2.40 -0.20
C MET A 521 -21.54 -3.28 1.05
N ILE A 522 -20.51 -3.03 1.84
CA ILE A 522 -20.38 -3.54 3.22
C ILE A 522 -20.26 -2.38 4.20
N SER A 523 -21.15 -2.31 5.18
CA SER A 523 -21.10 -1.29 6.24
C SER A 523 -20.70 -1.90 7.58
N PHE A 524 -19.73 -1.29 8.26
CA PHE A 524 -19.24 -1.75 9.56
C PHE A 524 -18.61 -0.61 10.38
N THR A 525 -18.49 -0.81 11.70
CA THR A 525 -17.78 0.11 12.61
C THR A 525 -16.72 -0.65 13.37
N ILE A 526 -15.51 -0.11 13.48
CA ILE A 526 -14.46 -0.62 14.37
C ILE A 526 -14.45 0.21 15.64
N LEU A 527 -14.73 -0.41 16.78
CA LEU A 527 -14.79 0.26 18.07
C LEU A 527 -13.38 0.61 18.59
N PRO A 528 -13.21 1.76 19.25
CA PRO A 528 -11.93 2.11 19.86
C PRO A 528 -11.58 1.13 21.01
N PRO A 529 -10.27 0.87 21.21
CA PRO A 529 -9.79 0.07 22.34
C PRO A 529 -10.27 0.64 23.68
N LEU A 530 -10.38 -0.21 24.70
CA LEU A 530 -10.92 0.17 26.01
C LEU A 530 -10.21 1.38 26.64
N TRP A 531 -8.88 1.47 26.48
CA TRP A 531 -8.07 2.55 27.05
C TRP A 531 -8.24 3.92 26.38
N GLN A 532 -8.84 3.97 25.18
CA GLN A 532 -9.16 5.22 24.49
C GLN A 532 -10.61 5.68 24.76
N ARG A 533 -11.39 4.90 25.50
CA ARG A 533 -12.78 5.25 25.82
C ARG A 533 -12.82 6.24 26.98
N TRP A 534 -13.71 7.23 26.88
CA TRP A 534 -13.81 8.33 27.84
C TRP A 534 -13.99 7.86 29.30
N TRP A 535 -14.76 6.80 29.54
CA TRP A 535 -15.01 6.29 30.90
C TRP A 535 -13.73 5.71 31.53
N PHE A 536 -12.86 5.09 30.73
CA PHE A 536 -11.59 4.54 31.22
C PHE A 536 -10.63 5.67 31.59
N LEU A 537 -10.53 6.69 30.73
CA LEU A 537 -9.75 7.90 31.01
C LEU A 537 -10.25 8.61 32.29
N MET A 538 -11.57 8.71 32.49
CA MET A 538 -12.16 9.25 33.71
C MET A 538 -11.82 8.38 34.94
N GLY A 539 -11.83 7.05 34.80
CA GLY A 539 -11.41 6.13 35.86
C GLY A 539 -9.96 6.30 36.25
N VAL A 540 -9.05 6.45 35.29
CA VAL A 540 -7.62 6.73 35.54
C VAL A 540 -7.45 8.08 36.23
N ALA A 541 -8.14 9.13 35.76
CA ALA A 541 -8.10 10.45 36.40
C ALA A 541 -8.60 10.41 37.85
N ALA A 542 -9.69 9.69 38.13
CA ALA A 542 -10.22 9.50 39.47
C ALA A 542 -9.25 8.74 40.39
N PHE A 543 -8.57 7.71 39.86
CA PHE A 543 -7.56 6.97 40.61
C PHE A 543 -6.36 7.87 41.00
N VAL A 544 -5.86 8.67 40.05
CA VAL A 544 -4.76 9.62 40.31
C VAL A 544 -5.17 10.66 41.35
N ALA A 545 -6.38 11.22 41.25
CA ALA A 545 -6.90 12.17 42.23
C ALA A 545 -7.06 11.53 43.63
N GLY A 546 -7.54 10.29 43.70
CA GLY A 546 -7.66 9.54 44.95
C GLY A 546 -6.31 9.26 45.60
N ALA A 547 -5.31 8.87 44.81
CA ALA A 547 -3.94 8.65 45.29
C ALA A 547 -3.31 9.94 45.82
N ALA A 548 -3.48 11.06 45.10
CA ALA A 548 -3.01 12.37 45.54
C ALA A 548 -3.67 12.81 46.85
N TYR A 549 -4.99 12.61 46.98
CA TYR A 549 -5.72 12.92 48.21
C TYR A 549 -5.25 12.07 49.41
N LEU A 550 -5.01 10.77 49.20
CA LEU A 550 -4.46 9.89 50.23
C LEU A 550 -3.05 10.32 50.66
N ALA A 551 -2.19 10.66 49.71
CA ALA A 551 -0.84 11.17 50.00
C ALA A 551 -0.89 12.48 50.79
N TYR A 552 -1.77 13.41 50.42
CA TYR A 552 -2.01 14.65 51.14
C TYR A 552 -2.48 14.39 52.58
N ARG A 553 -3.49 13.52 52.76
CA ARG A 553 -4.00 13.14 54.09
C ARG A 553 -2.94 12.49 54.96
N TYR A 554 -2.10 11.64 54.39
CA TYR A 554 -0.98 11.02 55.08
C TYR A 554 0.05 12.08 55.55
N ARG A 555 0.39 13.03 54.70
CA ARG A 555 1.34 14.12 55.02
C ARG A 555 0.83 14.99 56.18
N VAL A 556 -0.44 15.38 56.14
CA VAL A 556 -1.07 16.17 57.21
C VAL A 556 -1.04 15.41 58.54
N ALA A 557 -1.37 14.12 58.53
CA ALA A 557 -1.38 13.31 59.75
C ALA A 557 0.02 13.17 60.40
N GLN A 558 1.10 13.12 59.60
CA GLN A 558 2.47 13.05 60.11
C GLN A 558 2.90 14.34 60.82
N LEU A 559 2.56 15.51 60.25
CA LEU A 559 2.91 16.80 60.83
C LEU A 559 2.26 17.01 62.20
N THR A 560 0.97 16.65 62.35
CA THR A 560 0.26 16.78 63.62
C THR A 560 0.78 15.82 64.69
N LYS A 561 1.27 14.63 64.32
CA LYS A 561 1.87 13.68 65.28
C LYS A 561 3.14 14.25 65.89
N LEU A 562 4.00 14.87 65.09
CA LEU A 562 5.27 15.43 65.55
C LEU A 562 5.07 16.59 66.55
N GLU A 563 4.09 17.46 66.28
CA GLU A 563 3.78 18.62 67.13
C GLU A 563 3.25 18.20 68.52
N ARG A 564 2.41 17.17 68.58
CA ARG A 564 1.88 16.63 69.85
C ARG A 564 2.96 16.01 70.73
N VAL A 565 3.96 15.35 70.14
CA VAL A 565 5.06 14.74 70.89
C VAL A 565 5.91 15.82 71.58
N ARG A 566 6.26 16.91 70.89
CA ARG A 566 7.05 18.01 71.49
C ARG A 566 6.32 18.70 72.63
N THR A 567 5.02 18.92 72.47
CA THR A 567 4.20 19.56 73.50
C THR A 567 4.09 18.70 74.75
N ARG A 568 3.86 17.38 74.59
CA ARG A 568 3.82 16.44 75.72
C ARG A 568 5.14 16.39 76.48
N ILE A 569 6.28 16.28 75.78
CA ILE A 569 7.60 16.23 76.41
C ILE A 569 7.87 17.50 77.24
N ALA A 570 7.51 18.69 76.73
CA ALA A 570 7.74 19.94 77.46
C ALA A 570 6.91 20.02 78.76
N THR A 571 5.67 19.55 78.74
CA THR A 571 4.79 19.54 79.92
C THR A 571 5.24 18.50 80.95
N ASP A 572 5.50 17.25 80.53
CA ASP A 572 5.91 16.17 81.43
C ASP A 572 7.25 16.51 82.14
N LEU A 573 8.19 17.12 81.40
CA LEU A 573 9.47 17.55 81.97
C LEU A 573 9.28 18.68 83.01
N HIS A 574 8.32 19.58 82.79
CA HIS A 574 8.03 20.67 83.74
C HIS A 574 7.38 20.14 85.02
N ASP A 575 6.41 19.24 84.89
CA ASP A 575 5.55 18.84 86.00
C ASP A 575 6.20 17.79 86.89
N ASP A 576 6.88 16.78 86.33
CA ASP A 576 7.40 15.66 87.13
C ASP A 576 8.83 15.90 87.64
N ILE A 577 9.75 16.30 86.75
CA ILE A 577 11.17 16.47 87.10
C ILE A 577 11.37 17.79 87.85
N GLY A 578 10.65 18.84 87.45
CA GLY A 578 10.78 20.16 88.04
C GLY A 578 10.30 20.24 89.48
N SER A 579 9.14 19.66 89.74
CA SER A 579 8.57 19.59 91.09
C SER A 579 9.43 18.74 92.01
N SER A 580 9.86 17.55 91.55
CA SER A 580 10.69 16.62 92.33
C SER A 580 12.04 17.22 92.73
N LEU A 581 12.76 17.86 91.80
CA LEU A 581 14.04 18.49 92.10
C LEU A 581 13.89 19.72 93.01
N SER A 582 12.84 20.51 92.83
CA SER A 582 12.53 21.64 93.72
C SER A 582 12.23 21.16 95.14
N GLN A 583 11.52 20.04 95.27
CA GLN A 583 11.23 19.42 96.56
C GLN A 583 12.50 18.90 97.24
N ILE A 584 13.42 18.27 96.49
CA ILE A 584 14.73 17.83 97.02
C ILE A 584 15.53 19.04 97.53
N ALA A 585 15.56 20.15 96.79
CA ALA A 585 16.26 21.36 97.23
C ALA A 585 15.69 21.91 98.55
N ILE A 586 14.36 22.01 98.65
CA ILE A 586 13.69 22.49 99.87
C ILE A 586 13.92 21.54 101.04
N LEU A 587 13.77 20.23 100.85
CA LEU A 587 13.96 19.24 101.92
C LEU A 587 15.42 19.25 102.43
N SER A 588 16.38 19.42 101.52
CA SER A 588 17.80 19.51 101.89
C SER A 588 18.11 20.78 102.69
N GLU A 589 17.48 21.91 102.35
CA GLU A 589 17.64 23.18 103.07
C GLU A 589 16.91 23.23 104.41
N VAL A 590 15.72 22.61 104.51
CA VAL A 590 14.99 22.42 105.77
C VAL A 590 15.75 21.49 106.69
N ALA A 591 16.27 20.37 106.18
CA ALA A 591 17.11 19.47 106.97
C ALA A 591 18.33 20.21 107.53
N ARG A 592 18.92 21.14 106.78
CA ARG A 592 20.04 21.96 107.25
C ARG A 592 19.70 22.94 108.38
N GLN A 593 18.44 23.38 108.51
CA GLN A 593 18.04 24.33 109.54
C GLN A 593 17.90 23.72 110.95
N GLU A 594 18.04 22.39 111.10
CA GLU A 594 18.08 21.75 112.41
C GLU A 594 19.47 21.95 113.07
N ASP A 595 19.49 22.63 114.22
CA ASP A 595 20.67 23.21 114.90
C ASP A 595 21.69 22.19 115.49
N GLU A 596 21.52 20.88 115.24
CA GLU A 596 22.38 19.81 115.79
C GLU A 596 23.19 19.02 114.74
N LEU A 597 23.15 19.40 113.46
CA LEU A 597 23.86 18.67 112.41
C LEU A 597 25.38 18.88 112.45
N SER A 598 26.12 17.78 112.56
CA SER A 598 27.59 17.79 112.52
C SER A 598 28.12 18.30 111.16
N PRO A 599 29.27 19.01 111.12
CA PRO A 599 29.83 19.58 109.88
C PRO A 599 30.00 18.57 108.73
N ARG A 600 30.18 17.28 109.05
CA ARG A 600 30.30 16.17 108.09
C ARG A 600 29.01 15.87 107.29
N VAL A 601 27.84 16.27 107.77
CA VAL A 601 26.53 16.02 107.13
C VAL A 601 25.92 17.30 106.55
N ALA A 602 26.27 18.46 107.12
CA ALA A 602 25.85 19.76 106.60
C ALA A 602 26.43 20.05 105.20
N GLU A 603 27.72 19.76 104.97
CA GLU A 603 28.38 20.05 103.69
C GLU A 603 27.76 19.26 102.51
N PRO A 604 27.48 17.94 102.62
CA PRO A 604 26.76 17.21 101.59
C PRO A 604 25.32 17.69 101.35
N LEU A 605 24.59 18.14 102.39
CA LEU A 605 23.23 18.65 102.25
C LEU A 605 23.20 20.01 101.55
N ASP A 606 24.16 20.90 101.82
CA ASP A 606 24.33 22.14 101.07
C ASP A 606 24.70 21.85 99.61
N GLN A 607 25.52 20.83 99.35
CA GLN A 607 25.81 20.39 98.00
C GLN A 607 24.57 19.82 97.30
N ILE A 608 23.73 19.01 97.96
CA ILE A 608 22.48 18.50 97.38
C ILE A 608 21.50 19.65 97.08
N ALA A 609 21.33 20.60 98.00
CA ALA A 609 20.47 21.77 97.79
C ALA A 609 20.97 22.64 96.63
N THR A 610 22.28 22.81 96.51
CA THR A 610 22.91 23.57 95.43
C THR A 610 22.77 22.85 94.08
N VAL A 611 23.13 21.57 94.01
CA VAL A 611 23.03 20.76 92.79
C VAL A 611 21.57 20.63 92.34
N SER A 612 20.62 20.44 93.25
CA SER A 612 19.20 20.40 92.90
C SER A 612 18.70 21.73 92.34
N ARG A 613 19.12 22.88 92.89
CA ARG A 613 18.80 24.20 92.31
C ARG A 613 19.38 24.37 90.91
N GLU A 614 20.65 24.01 90.71
CA GLU A 614 21.29 24.07 89.40
C GLU A 614 20.56 23.19 88.36
N LEU A 615 20.09 22.01 88.77
CA LEU A 615 19.31 21.11 87.91
C LEU A 615 17.90 21.65 87.59
N VAL A 616 17.23 22.31 88.55
CA VAL A 616 15.93 22.97 88.30
C VAL A 616 16.10 24.09 87.26
N ASP A 617 17.15 24.90 87.38
CA ASP A 617 17.44 25.97 86.42
C ASP A 617 17.77 25.40 85.03
N ALA A 618 18.63 24.38 84.97
CA ALA A 618 18.96 23.70 83.71
C ALA A 618 17.73 23.06 83.04
N MET A 619 16.83 22.46 83.81
CA MET A 619 15.58 21.88 83.32
C MET A 619 14.61 22.97 82.83
N SER A 620 14.47 24.07 83.56
CA SER A 620 13.66 25.25 83.14
C SER A 620 14.15 25.80 81.79
N ASP A 621 15.47 25.81 81.56
CA ASP A 621 16.06 26.19 80.27
C ASP A 621 15.72 25.17 79.16
N ILE A 622 15.69 23.86 79.45
CA ILE A 622 15.31 22.81 78.48
C ILE A 622 13.82 22.84 78.14
N VAL A 623 12.93 22.92 79.15
CA VAL A 623 11.47 23.06 78.94
C VAL A 623 11.18 24.27 78.06
N TRP A 624 11.85 25.39 78.34
CA TRP A 624 11.70 26.59 77.54
C TRP A 624 12.13 26.39 76.09
N ALA A 625 13.25 25.71 75.86
CA ALA A 625 13.79 25.44 74.52
C ALA A 625 12.95 24.45 73.70
N ILE A 626 12.25 23.50 74.34
CA ILE A 626 11.45 22.47 73.64
C ILE A 626 10.01 22.94 73.40
N ASN A 627 9.51 23.90 74.15
CA ASN A 627 8.13 24.38 74.03
C ASN A 627 7.89 25.15 72.72
N PRO A 628 7.08 24.61 71.77
CA PRO A 628 6.84 25.24 70.47
C PRO A 628 6.10 26.58 70.54
N HIS A 629 5.37 26.84 71.63
CA HIS A 629 4.63 28.08 71.84
C HIS A 629 5.52 29.26 72.23
N ARG A 630 6.83 29.03 72.44
CA ARG A 630 7.82 30.06 72.76
C ARG A 630 8.90 30.23 71.69
N ASP A 631 8.69 29.64 70.51
CA ASP A 631 9.58 29.73 69.35
C ASP A 631 9.44 31.09 68.63
N SER A 632 9.57 32.20 69.37
CA SER A 632 9.47 33.57 68.84
C SER A 632 10.62 34.46 69.32
N LEU A 633 11.01 35.43 68.49
CA LEU A 633 12.01 36.44 68.85
C LEU A 633 11.58 37.34 70.04
N PRO A 634 10.31 37.77 70.17
CA PRO A 634 9.84 38.48 71.35
C PRO A 634 10.02 37.68 72.65
N ASP A 635 9.79 36.36 72.63
CA ASP A 635 9.98 35.50 73.81
C ASP A 635 11.44 35.38 74.23
N LEU A 636 12.36 35.22 73.26
CA LEU A 636 13.80 35.24 73.53
C LEU A 636 14.21 36.59 74.13
N THR A 637 13.76 37.71 73.54
CA THR A 637 14.10 39.06 73.99
C THR A 637 13.63 39.31 75.43
N ARG A 638 12.40 38.90 75.79
CA ARG A 638 11.88 39.00 77.16
C ARG A 638 12.71 38.19 78.15
N ARG A 639 13.10 36.96 77.79
CA ARG A 639 13.88 36.09 78.68
C ARG A 639 15.30 36.61 78.90
N VAL A 640 15.96 37.07 77.83
CA VAL A 640 17.29 37.70 77.86
C VAL A 640 17.28 38.95 78.75
N ARG A 641 16.30 39.85 78.56
CA ARG A 641 16.15 41.07 79.37
C ARG A 641 15.98 40.77 80.85
N ARG A 642 15.09 39.83 81.19
CA ARG A 642 14.83 39.43 82.58
C ARG A 642 16.10 38.87 83.24
N PHE A 643 16.79 37.95 82.57
CA PHE A 643 18.00 37.33 83.10
C PHE A 643 19.13 38.35 83.36
N ALA A 644 19.38 39.29 82.43
CA ALA A 644 20.36 40.36 82.65
C ALA A 644 19.98 41.27 83.84
N SER A 645 18.70 41.63 83.95
CA SER A 645 18.20 42.47 85.04
C SER A 645 18.45 41.83 86.40
N ASP A 646 18.14 40.55 86.54
CA ASP A 646 18.29 39.81 87.79
C ASP A 646 19.78 39.72 88.20
N MET A 647 20.67 39.43 87.23
CA MET A 647 22.10 39.27 87.49
C MET A 647 22.85 40.57 87.78
N PHE A 648 22.55 41.67 87.07
CA PHE A 648 23.26 42.94 87.25
C PHE A 648 22.80 43.72 88.48
N THR A 649 21.50 43.66 88.81
CA THR A 649 20.96 44.34 90.00
C THR A 649 21.55 43.76 91.29
N ALA A 650 21.77 42.44 91.34
CA ALA A 650 22.37 41.77 92.48
C ALA A 650 23.81 42.25 92.81
N ARG A 651 24.49 42.92 91.87
CA ARG A 651 25.88 43.39 91.99
C ARG A 651 26.04 44.91 91.82
N ASN A 652 24.93 45.67 91.81
CA ASN A 652 24.93 47.13 91.59
C ASN A 652 25.64 47.60 90.31
N ILE A 653 25.52 46.83 89.21
CA ILE A 653 26.05 47.19 87.89
C ILE A 653 24.94 47.91 87.12
N ALA A 654 25.19 49.15 86.66
CA ALA A 654 24.23 49.87 85.82
C ALA A 654 24.20 49.24 84.43
N PHE A 655 23.03 48.90 83.89
CA PHE A 655 22.95 48.35 82.53
C PHE A 655 21.91 49.02 81.64
N HIS A 656 22.20 49.07 80.35
CA HIS A 656 21.28 49.54 79.32
C HIS A 656 20.96 48.40 78.35
N PHE A 657 19.67 48.20 78.05
CA PHE A 657 19.20 47.12 77.17
C PHE A 657 18.43 47.70 75.99
N ARG A 658 19.00 47.59 74.78
CA ARG A 658 18.33 47.95 73.53
C ARG A 658 17.84 46.69 72.83
N ALA A 659 16.58 46.72 72.41
CA ALA A 659 15.97 45.66 71.60
C ALA A 659 15.06 46.29 70.55
N PRO A 660 14.71 45.56 69.48
CA PRO A 660 13.87 46.08 68.42
C PRO A 660 12.46 46.28 68.97
N GLU A 661 11.97 47.53 69.01
CA GLU A 661 10.58 47.80 69.34
C GLU A 661 9.72 47.65 68.07
N GLY A 662 8.82 46.66 68.06
CA GLY A 662 7.76 46.58 67.04
C GLY A 662 8.00 45.70 65.81
N GLU A 663 9.03 44.85 65.76
CA GLU A 663 9.17 43.89 64.65
C GLU A 663 8.37 42.59 64.90
N ALA A 664 7.65 42.18 63.84
CA ALA A 664 6.66 41.11 63.76
C ALA A 664 7.08 39.77 64.39
N ASP A 665 6.10 38.90 64.66
CA ASP A 665 6.19 37.55 65.22
C ASP A 665 7.15 36.62 64.43
N VAL A 666 8.47 36.90 64.50
CA VAL A 666 9.51 36.12 63.83
C VAL A 666 9.64 34.82 64.60
N LYS A 667 9.13 33.73 63.99
CA LYS A 667 9.38 32.40 64.51
C LYS A 667 10.86 32.04 64.39
N LEU A 668 11.46 31.70 65.51
CA LEU A 668 12.84 31.21 65.58
C LEU A 668 12.82 29.69 65.61
N ASP A 669 13.79 29.06 64.95
CA ASP A 669 14.02 27.64 65.17
C ASP A 669 14.40 27.40 66.65
N ALA A 670 13.88 26.31 67.22
CA ALA A 670 14.07 25.98 68.63
C ALA A 670 15.55 25.85 69.01
N ASP A 671 16.40 25.34 68.10
CA ASP A 671 17.83 25.19 68.37
C ASP A 671 18.56 26.54 68.30
N VAL A 672 18.25 27.37 67.30
CA VAL A 672 18.77 28.75 67.19
C VAL A 672 18.45 29.53 68.46
N ARG A 673 17.20 29.50 68.91
CA ARG A 673 16.73 30.17 70.12
C ARG A 673 17.47 29.69 71.38
N ARG A 674 17.67 28.38 71.53
CA ARG A 674 18.35 27.78 72.69
C ARG A 674 19.83 28.17 72.72
N GLN A 675 20.55 28.00 71.62
CA GLN A 675 22.00 28.24 71.60
C GLN A 675 22.33 29.72 71.77
N VAL A 676 21.56 30.64 71.17
CA VAL A 676 21.72 32.08 71.37
C VAL A 676 21.54 32.45 72.85
N PHE A 677 20.53 31.91 73.53
CA PHE A 677 20.32 32.15 74.96
C PHE A 677 21.47 31.60 75.83
N MET A 678 22.04 30.44 75.48
CA MET A 678 23.17 29.87 76.20
C MET A 678 24.45 30.73 76.06
N ILE A 679 24.74 31.22 74.86
CA ILE A 679 25.87 32.14 74.63
C ILE A 679 25.67 33.44 75.42
N PHE A 680 24.45 33.98 75.43
CA PHE A 680 24.09 35.14 76.22
C PHE A 680 24.31 34.91 77.72
N LYS A 681 23.81 33.80 78.27
CA LYS A 681 23.91 33.44 79.69
C LYS A 681 25.37 33.39 80.14
N GLU A 682 26.22 32.74 79.34
CA GLU A 682 27.66 32.64 79.60
C GLU A 682 28.34 34.01 79.53
N SER A 683 27.97 34.85 78.55
CA SER A 683 28.53 36.21 78.42
C SER A 683 28.21 37.08 79.64
N ILE A 684 26.97 37.05 80.14
CA ILE A 684 26.57 37.79 81.35
C ILE A 684 27.30 37.27 82.59
N ASN A 685 27.43 35.95 82.73
CA ASN A 685 28.17 35.36 83.84
C ASN A 685 29.64 35.80 83.85
N ASN A 686 30.26 35.90 82.67
CA ASN A 686 31.63 36.38 82.53
C ASN A 686 31.77 37.85 82.94
N ILE A 687 30.83 38.72 82.53
CA ILE A 687 30.81 40.13 82.97
C ILE A 687 30.71 40.20 84.50
N VAL A 688 29.75 39.50 85.09
CA VAL A 688 29.47 39.58 86.54
C VAL A 688 30.61 39.01 87.39
N ARG A 689 31.27 37.92 86.95
CA ARG A 689 32.30 37.24 87.74
C ARG A 689 33.71 37.76 87.52
N HIS A 690 34.02 38.24 86.31
CA HIS A 690 35.41 38.47 85.90
C HIS A 690 35.73 39.90 85.47
N SER A 691 34.75 40.70 85.03
CA SER A 691 35.04 42.03 84.45
C SER A 691 35.30 43.13 85.49
N GLY A 692 34.62 43.10 86.64
CA GLY A 692 34.70 44.19 87.63
C GLY A 692 34.12 45.52 87.14
N CYS A 693 33.28 45.49 86.10
CA CYS A 693 32.66 46.66 85.49
C CYS A 693 31.68 47.39 86.43
N THR A 694 31.47 48.67 86.19
CA THR A 694 30.40 49.48 86.80
C THR A 694 29.21 49.68 85.85
N GLN A 695 29.43 49.48 84.54
CA GLN A 695 28.40 49.65 83.51
C GLN A 695 28.49 48.57 82.42
N ALA A 696 27.34 48.08 81.96
CA ALA A 696 27.21 47.14 80.83
C ALA A 696 26.12 47.57 79.84
N GLU A 697 26.30 47.31 78.55
CA GLU A 697 25.31 47.58 77.50
C GLU A 697 25.03 46.31 76.70
N ILE A 698 23.74 46.00 76.51
CA ILE A 698 23.26 44.86 75.74
C ILE A 698 22.39 45.38 74.60
N GLU A 699 22.75 45.01 73.38
CA GLU A 699 21.99 45.31 72.17
C GLU A 699 21.60 44.02 71.48
N LEU A 700 20.30 43.82 71.27
CA LEU A 700 19.75 42.76 70.44
C LEU A 700 19.14 43.40 69.19
N GLU A 701 19.68 43.13 68.02
CA GLU A 701 19.19 43.67 66.75
C GLU A 701 18.90 42.56 65.75
N PHE A 702 17.86 42.74 64.95
CA PHE A 702 17.58 41.91 63.80
C PHE A 702 17.77 42.74 62.52
N LYS A 703 18.79 42.43 61.72
CA LYS A 703 19.08 43.17 60.48
C LYS A 703 19.44 42.19 59.36
N LYS A 704 18.84 42.38 58.17
CA LYS A 704 19.16 41.64 56.93
C LYS A 704 19.16 40.10 57.07
N GLY A 705 18.23 39.53 57.83
CA GLY A 705 18.14 38.07 58.01
C GLY A 705 19.18 37.47 58.96
N ARG A 706 19.87 38.31 59.75
CA ARG A 706 20.76 37.89 60.82
C ARG A 706 20.30 38.47 62.16
N LEU A 707 20.32 37.64 63.20
CA LEU A 707 20.20 38.09 64.57
C LEU A 707 21.59 38.44 65.09
N GLN A 708 21.73 39.68 65.55
CA GLN A 708 22.94 40.17 66.16
C GLN A 708 22.68 40.42 67.65
N LEU A 709 23.47 39.77 68.49
CA LEU A 709 23.50 40.00 69.93
C LEU A 709 24.87 40.59 70.28
N ARG A 710 24.88 41.80 70.81
CA ARG A 710 26.10 42.51 71.21
C ARG A 710 26.04 42.82 72.70
N LEU A 711 27.07 42.43 73.43
CA LEU A 711 27.25 42.76 74.85
C LEU A 711 28.56 43.52 75.01
N SER A 712 28.55 44.58 75.81
CA SER A 712 29.76 45.35 76.13
C SER A 712 29.81 45.73 77.60
N ASP A 713 31.01 45.76 78.18
CA ASP A 713 31.27 46.18 79.55
C ASP A 713 32.45 47.16 79.62
N ASN A 714 32.51 47.96 80.70
CA ASN A 714 33.58 48.93 80.94
C ASN A 714 34.67 48.45 81.94
N GLY A 715 34.82 47.14 82.13
CA GLY A 715 35.70 46.59 83.17
C GLY A 715 37.17 46.45 82.77
N CYS A 716 37.87 45.53 83.44
CA CYS A 716 39.33 45.40 83.35
C CYS A 716 39.82 44.87 82.00
N GLY A 717 38.99 44.19 81.21
CA GLY A 717 39.37 43.56 79.93
C GLY A 717 40.47 42.49 80.07
N PHE A 718 40.73 41.75 79.01
CA PHE A 718 41.77 40.72 78.96
C PHE A 718 42.41 40.64 77.57
N ASP A 719 43.58 40.02 77.47
CA ASP A 719 44.20 39.74 76.17
C ASP A 719 43.50 38.57 75.48
N ALA A 720 42.75 38.86 74.41
CA ALA A 720 42.01 37.86 73.65
C ALA A 720 42.91 36.88 72.86
N ALA A 721 44.21 37.16 72.71
CA ALA A 721 45.15 36.33 71.94
C ALA A 721 46.06 35.42 72.82
N GLY A 722 46.02 35.55 74.15
CA GLY A 722 46.79 34.73 75.08
C GLY A 722 46.21 33.32 75.33
N PRO A 723 46.96 32.39 75.97
CA PRO A 723 46.46 31.06 76.32
C PRO A 723 45.31 31.17 77.34
N SER A 724 44.08 30.97 76.85
CA SER A 724 42.85 30.99 77.65
C SER A 724 42.77 29.76 78.55
N TYR A 725 42.81 29.95 79.87
CA TYR A 725 42.68 28.88 80.87
C TYR A 725 41.23 28.51 81.23
N GLY A 726 40.23 28.98 80.47
CA GLY A 726 38.80 28.69 80.72
C GLY A 726 38.05 28.12 79.51
N HIS A 727 37.15 27.16 79.75
CA HIS A 727 36.34 26.50 78.72
C HIS A 727 35.18 27.34 78.15
N GLY A 728 34.85 28.49 78.76
CA GLY A 728 33.67 29.30 78.41
C GLY A 728 33.71 29.88 76.99
N LEU A 729 34.82 30.53 76.60
CA LEU A 729 34.96 31.14 75.26
C LEU A 729 34.96 30.11 74.12
N MET A 730 35.58 28.94 74.35
CA MET A 730 35.59 27.84 73.39
C MET A 730 34.18 27.29 73.17
N SER A 731 33.44 27.04 74.25
CA SER A 731 32.04 26.58 74.22
C SER A 731 31.12 27.57 73.50
N MET A 732 31.29 28.88 73.73
CA MET A 732 30.50 29.88 73.01
C MET A 732 30.81 29.92 71.50
N ARG A 733 32.09 29.78 71.10
CA ARG A 733 32.48 29.73 69.68
C ARG A 733 31.95 28.47 68.97
N GLU A 734 31.98 27.32 69.62
CA GLU A 734 31.42 26.08 69.07
C GLU A 734 29.92 26.18 68.85
N ARG A 735 29.18 26.76 69.81
CA ARG A 735 27.73 27.00 69.70
C ARG A 735 27.38 28.01 68.60
N ALA A 736 28.17 29.05 68.43
CA ALA A 736 27.97 29.99 67.33
C ALA A 736 28.16 29.30 65.97
N ARG A 737 29.23 28.51 65.82
CA ARG A 737 29.51 27.73 64.60
C ARG A 737 28.43 26.69 64.30
N SER A 738 27.87 26.00 65.30
CA SER A 738 26.81 25.01 65.07
C SER A 738 25.53 25.63 64.49
N LEU A 739 25.32 26.94 64.71
CA LEU A 739 24.22 27.70 64.12
C LEU A 739 24.58 28.33 62.77
N GLY A 740 25.78 28.08 62.23
CA GLY A 740 26.29 28.78 61.05
C GLY A 740 26.57 30.27 61.30
N GLY A 741 26.74 30.67 62.57
CA GLY A 741 27.00 32.03 62.99
C GLY A 741 28.46 32.27 63.39
N GLU A 742 28.79 33.54 63.61
CA GLU A 742 30.12 34.02 63.98
C GLU A 742 30.06 34.68 65.37
N LEU A 743 31.07 34.39 66.20
CA LEU A 743 31.23 35.00 67.53
C LEU A 743 32.57 35.74 67.56
N GLU A 744 32.50 37.05 67.65
CA GLU A 744 33.64 37.95 67.80
C GLU A 744 33.74 38.43 69.25
N VAL A 745 34.95 38.39 69.80
CA VAL A 745 35.25 38.84 71.16
C VAL A 745 36.40 39.83 71.05
N ASP A 746 36.13 41.09 71.33
CA ASP A 746 37.12 42.17 71.35
C ASP A 746 37.33 42.59 72.80
N SER A 747 38.54 42.38 73.32
CA SER A 747 38.90 42.72 74.70
C SER A 747 40.34 43.22 74.73
N GLN A 748 40.58 44.28 75.51
CA GLN A 748 41.91 44.83 75.75
C GLN A 748 42.06 45.17 77.23
N PRO A 749 43.22 44.86 77.86
CA PRO A 749 43.49 45.25 79.24
C PRO A 749 43.26 46.76 79.46
N GLY A 750 42.36 47.09 80.40
CA GLY A 750 41.96 48.45 80.78
C GLY A 750 40.83 49.09 79.96
N ARG A 751 40.25 48.39 78.96
CA ARG A 751 39.21 48.96 78.06
C ARG A 751 37.87 48.19 78.04
N GLY A 752 37.70 47.21 78.91
CA GLY A 752 36.50 46.37 78.94
C GLY A 752 36.47 45.31 77.84
N THR A 753 35.33 44.61 77.71
CA THR A 753 35.13 43.55 76.72
C THR A 753 33.85 43.78 75.91
N VAL A 754 33.90 43.47 74.61
CA VAL A 754 32.76 43.44 73.70
C VAL A 754 32.62 42.05 73.09
N VAL A 755 31.45 41.43 73.24
CA VAL A 755 31.10 40.14 72.64
C VAL A 755 30.00 40.37 71.62
N THR A 756 30.25 40.02 70.36
CA THR A 756 29.28 40.14 69.27
C THR A 756 29.01 38.77 68.66
N LEU A 757 27.76 38.31 68.76
CA LEU A 757 27.26 37.10 68.12
C LEU A 757 26.39 37.49 66.92
N GLN A 758 26.67 36.91 65.75
CA GLN A 758 25.83 37.03 64.56
C GLN A 758 25.39 35.65 64.07
N VAL A 759 24.08 35.42 63.96
CA VAL A 759 23.51 34.13 63.54
C VAL A 759 22.51 34.35 62.39
N PRO A 760 22.59 33.57 61.30
CA PRO A 760 21.58 33.64 60.23
C PRO A 760 20.24 33.07 60.70
N ILE A 761 19.13 33.75 60.36
CA ILE A 761 17.77 33.25 60.59
C ILE A 761 17.02 33.25 59.25
N THR A 762 16.45 32.11 58.91
CA THR A 762 15.57 31.95 57.74
C THR A 762 14.18 32.52 58.05
N ARG A 763 13.75 33.55 57.30
CA ARG A 763 12.35 34.00 57.31
C ARG A 763 11.49 32.96 56.60
N ARG A 764 10.39 32.53 57.22
CA ARG A 764 9.45 31.56 56.62
C ARG A 764 8.69 32.08 55.38
N ARG A 765 8.97 33.30 54.90
CA ARG A 765 8.40 33.84 53.65
C ARG A 765 9.14 33.36 52.39
N ASP A 766 10.29 32.70 52.54
CA ASP A 766 11.14 32.27 51.42
C ASP A 766 11.20 30.73 51.24
N LEU A 767 10.22 29.98 51.77
CA LEU A 767 10.06 28.55 51.49
C LEU A 767 8.90 28.35 50.50
N PRO A 768 9.11 27.69 49.34
CA PRO A 768 8.03 27.40 48.39
C PRO A 768 6.97 26.49 49.04
N GLU A 769 5.68 26.81 48.85
CA GLU A 769 4.53 25.98 49.27
C GLU A 769 4.47 24.61 48.60
#